data_AF-A0A4D6H8Z5-F1
#
_entry.id   AF-A0A4D6H8Z5-F1
#
_cell.length_a   1.000
_cell.length_b   1.000
_cell.length_c   1.000
_cell.angle_alpha   90.00
_cell.angle_beta   90.00
_cell.angle_gamma   90.00
#
_symmetry.space_group_name_H-M   'P 1'
#
loop_
_entity.id
_entity.type
_entity.pdbx_description
1 polymer ?
#
loop_
_entity_poly.entity_id
_entity_poly.type
_entity_poly.pdbx_seq_one_letter_code
_entity_poly.pdbx_strand_id
1 'polypeptide(L)'
;MGSGAFTSVSANRSISVEVAGDSSALLGMQPSSGPNGAYASLEGGTLGIDFSNSEFDASGVGSDSVYQFDDVFQITNNGTQTIYVWASVDFSDVGFEPGDVYFYPDGNEDKKLRNDTDEVLGLGVGQAASIGVYVDSTAVTDGGTLSVTINATVDKPESSGAVDPVGGDFAIVTTNPTESNEYGSLQSAIDNVSGSTIHVEPGTYEEIAENRDAYGTTNSPYSFGLFVDVDGLTILGVDESGDPITDSDDVQATIVSQTSSPFGTNGPFVAADGVTIHGVELRANPEASPNKNVEVSGDNFTLRHSVVVPNDGGGGVYFNDSGVQSFSLENNLIEGGVTVNNGAGNDSSASNRVLQNNTLSEVGFQGAIDHIEWLNKAAGGATLEDNEFTADDTPPVWGIGTLHDAPWPWATWIEANSFENGGVLAWTGSDARATTSEFEYDYDGDESAETVTYPTREIGTQISEQLDRAATDDTVLVAPGSYEETLTVDERVTLEGVTDPTDGDPATVDGTVSVQADGATVRKVRFAPSTVFQPGGIDPSVLLVTGDDVTVEANLLEGIRADNTTVPDGIDTPATINAIHVFDASESPVGGVVVQDNTVRDIVNDGDVSKEWPHYGGASAIKVQGTVDGVDIFGNTVEDVYSAGWTWGIVSTHTTTDGYGSVSPKSVAVEGNSIRRLNTAGSQFSPTTDPTSAPYPGSAFGVDGNADADLVSVTNNNFVQVPIGAVTKDPDHTLDVTQNWWGDDTGPGTLVGNPVEDASTGAVANGAGSAVSVQVEGGSFRFDPWSSSSI
;
A
#
# COMPACT_ATOMS: atom_id res chain seq x y z
N MET A 1 -28.52 31.71 -31.02
CA MET A 1 -27.86 30.40 -30.90
C MET A 1 -27.72 30.12 -29.41
N GLY A 2 -28.55 29.39 -28.68
CA GLY A 2 -29.92 28.91 -28.79
C GLY A 2 -30.31 28.57 -27.34
N SER A 3 -31.34 29.21 -26.79
CA SER A 3 -31.82 29.01 -25.42
C SER A 3 -32.57 27.69 -25.31
N GLY A 4 -31.92 26.66 -24.78
CA GLY A 4 -32.52 25.36 -24.48
C GLY A 4 -33.09 25.31 -23.06
N ALA A 5 -34.09 26.14 -22.75
CA ALA A 5 -34.87 25.98 -21.53
C ALA A 5 -35.88 24.85 -21.76
N PHE A 6 -35.62 23.67 -21.18
CA PHE A 6 -36.61 22.60 -21.14
C PHE A 6 -37.78 23.05 -20.26
N THR A 7 -38.98 23.13 -20.82
CA THR A 7 -40.19 23.48 -20.06
C THR A 7 -40.81 22.26 -19.36
N SER A 8 -40.36 21.05 -19.69
CA SER A 8 -40.66 19.83 -18.93
C SER A 8 -39.72 18.69 -19.33
N VAL A 9 -39.23 17.95 -18.34
CA VAL A 9 -38.68 16.59 -18.50
C VAL A 9 -39.67 15.63 -17.84
N SER A 10 -40.03 14.54 -18.52
CA SER A 10 -40.78 13.43 -17.93
C SER A 10 -39.89 12.20 -17.97
N ALA A 11 -39.59 11.66 -16.80
CA ALA A 11 -38.85 10.42 -16.61
C ALA A 11 -39.76 9.45 -15.82
N ASN A 12 -39.94 8.24 -16.32
CA ASN A 12 -40.58 7.18 -15.56
C ASN A 12 -39.60 6.70 -14.49
N ARG A 13 -39.80 7.15 -13.24
CA ARG A 13 -39.12 6.59 -12.07
C ARG A 13 -40.06 5.59 -11.42
N SER A 14 -39.63 4.35 -11.26
CA SER A 14 -40.30 3.39 -10.37
C SER A 14 -39.92 3.73 -8.94
N ILE A 15 -40.91 3.99 -8.09
CA ILE A 15 -40.72 4.18 -6.64
C ILE A 15 -41.19 2.90 -5.98
N SER A 16 -40.29 2.21 -5.27
CA SER A 16 -40.63 1.13 -4.34
C SER A 16 -40.74 1.72 -2.94
N VAL A 17 -41.88 1.53 -2.29
CA VAL A 17 -42.09 1.86 -0.88
C VAL A 17 -42.30 0.54 -0.15
N GLU A 18 -41.39 0.21 0.75
CA GLU A 18 -41.51 -0.94 1.64
C GLU A 18 -41.93 -0.44 3.03
N VAL A 19 -42.85 -1.17 3.68
CA VAL A 19 -43.28 -0.86 5.04
C VAL A 19 -42.51 -1.78 5.97
N ALA A 20 -41.58 -1.21 6.73
CA ALA A 20 -40.87 -1.91 7.79
C ALA A 20 -41.69 -1.91 9.09
N GLY A 21 -41.47 -2.90 9.95
CA GLY A 21 -41.92 -2.83 11.34
C GLY A 21 -41.05 -1.84 12.14
N ASP A 22 -41.55 -1.37 13.28
CA ASP A 22 -40.95 -0.31 14.08
C ASP A 22 -39.47 -0.55 14.40
N SER A 23 -39.02 -1.79 14.65
CA SER A 23 -37.60 -2.08 14.91
C SER A 23 -36.66 -1.83 13.72
N SER A 24 -37.19 -1.78 12.49
CA SER A 24 -36.42 -1.65 11.24
C SER A 24 -36.89 -0.46 10.40
N ALA A 25 -37.74 0.40 10.97
CA ALA A 25 -38.20 1.62 10.32
C ALA A 25 -37.11 2.71 10.37
N LEU A 26 -37.27 3.74 9.53
CA LEU A 26 -36.40 4.93 9.56
C LEU A 26 -36.43 5.62 10.94
N LEU A 27 -37.54 5.51 11.66
CA LEU A 27 -37.61 5.72 13.11
C LEU A 27 -37.74 4.35 13.79
N GLY A 28 -36.61 3.82 14.25
CA GLY A 28 -36.52 2.55 14.97
C GLY A 28 -37.17 2.62 16.35
N MET A 29 -38.01 1.66 16.74
CA MET A 29 -38.49 1.54 18.11
C MET A 29 -38.51 0.07 18.57
N GLN A 30 -37.96 -0.21 19.75
CA GLN A 30 -37.89 -1.56 20.31
C GLN A 30 -37.94 -1.57 21.85
N PRO A 31 -38.44 -2.64 22.50
CA PRO A 31 -38.36 -2.80 23.94
C PRO A 31 -36.93 -2.70 24.44
N SER A 32 -36.72 -2.09 25.61
CA SER A 32 -35.39 -2.05 26.21
C SER A 32 -34.94 -3.44 26.67
N SER A 33 -33.62 -3.66 26.75
CA SER A 33 -33.05 -4.83 27.40
C SER A 33 -33.06 -4.76 28.94
N GLY A 34 -33.34 -3.59 29.51
CA GLY A 34 -33.39 -3.36 30.94
C GLY A 34 -34.62 -3.99 31.62
N PRO A 35 -34.67 -4.00 32.97
CA PRO A 35 -35.76 -4.62 33.73
C PRO A 35 -37.17 -4.10 33.37
N ASN A 36 -37.29 -2.82 33.02
CA ASN A 36 -38.55 -2.20 32.65
C ASN A 36 -38.91 -2.41 31.16
N GLY A 37 -37.99 -2.95 30.36
CA GLY A 37 -38.26 -3.41 29.00
C GLY A 37 -39.36 -4.47 28.92
N ALA A 38 -39.61 -5.19 30.02
CA ALA A 38 -40.71 -6.15 30.14
C ALA A 38 -42.11 -5.52 29.99
N TYR A 39 -42.24 -4.20 30.17
CA TYR A 39 -43.50 -3.48 29.94
C TYR A 39 -43.69 -3.06 28.48
N ALA A 40 -42.71 -3.30 27.61
CA ALA A 40 -42.80 -3.03 26.18
C ALA A 40 -42.71 -4.33 25.38
N SER A 41 -43.44 -4.42 24.27
CA SER A 41 -43.41 -5.58 23.37
C SER A 41 -43.65 -5.18 21.92
N LEU A 42 -43.09 -5.94 20.98
CA LEU A 42 -43.37 -5.78 19.56
C LEU A 42 -44.41 -6.82 19.12
N GLU A 43 -45.63 -6.36 18.84
CA GLU A 43 -46.69 -7.21 18.28
C GLU A 43 -46.98 -6.79 16.83
N GLY A 44 -46.81 -7.72 15.89
CA GLY A 44 -47.06 -7.44 14.47
C GLY A 44 -46.15 -6.37 13.86
N GLY A 45 -45.01 -6.07 14.51
CA GLY A 45 -44.09 -5.01 14.11
C GLY A 45 -44.42 -3.63 14.66
N THR A 46 -45.39 -3.51 15.57
CA THR A 46 -45.71 -2.25 16.27
C THR A 46 -45.36 -2.36 17.74
N LEU A 47 -44.74 -1.33 18.30
CA LEU A 47 -44.42 -1.26 19.72
C LEU A 47 -45.69 -1.02 20.55
N GLY A 48 -45.95 -1.90 21.51
CA GLY A 48 -46.98 -1.76 22.53
C GLY A 48 -46.38 -1.64 23.92
N ILE A 49 -46.99 -0.81 24.78
CA ILE A 49 -46.60 -0.62 26.18
C ILE A 49 -47.76 -1.06 27.06
N ASP A 50 -47.51 -2.00 27.97
CA ASP A 50 -48.52 -2.60 28.85
C ASP A 50 -48.00 -2.69 30.29
N PHE A 51 -48.56 -1.86 31.17
CA PHE A 51 -48.30 -1.91 32.61
C PHE A 51 -49.29 -2.82 33.38
N SER A 52 -50.23 -3.47 32.70
CA SER A 52 -51.27 -4.28 33.34
C SER A 52 -50.80 -5.68 33.75
N ASN A 53 -49.70 -6.17 33.17
CA ASN A 53 -49.12 -7.48 33.45
C ASN A 53 -47.73 -7.34 34.06
N SER A 54 -47.50 -7.99 35.20
CA SER A 54 -46.17 -8.17 35.79
C SER A 54 -45.87 -9.66 35.95
N GLU A 55 -44.59 -10.05 35.90
CA GLU A 55 -44.15 -11.44 36.17
C GLU A 55 -44.46 -11.94 37.60
N PHE A 56 -45.03 -11.08 38.46
CA PHE A 56 -45.22 -11.30 39.90
C PHE A 56 -46.68 -11.23 40.38
N ASP A 57 -47.66 -11.52 39.50
CA ASP A 57 -49.12 -11.53 39.81
C ASP A 57 -49.69 -10.16 40.30
N ALA A 58 -49.00 -9.03 40.05
CA ALA A 58 -49.53 -7.69 40.30
C ALA A 58 -50.21 -7.14 39.03
N SER A 59 -51.38 -6.52 39.21
CA SER A 59 -52.20 -5.99 38.11
C SER A 59 -52.19 -4.46 38.08
N GLY A 60 -51.41 -3.89 37.17
CA GLY A 60 -51.49 -2.46 36.84
C GLY A 60 -50.77 -1.50 37.79
N VAL A 61 -50.88 -0.21 37.43
CA VAL A 61 -50.57 0.92 38.31
C VAL A 61 -51.66 1.05 39.38
N GLY A 62 -51.26 1.24 40.64
CA GLY A 62 -52.18 1.43 41.76
C GLY A 62 -52.81 2.83 41.74
N SER A 63 -54.04 2.98 42.24
CA SER A 63 -54.70 4.28 42.40
C SER A 63 -54.03 5.12 43.49
N ASP A 64 -54.11 6.46 43.40
CA ASP A 64 -53.51 7.38 44.39
C ASP A 64 -51.98 7.26 44.47
N SER A 65 -51.31 7.10 43.31
CA SER A 65 -49.87 6.86 43.23
C SER A 65 -49.23 7.52 42.00
N VAL A 66 -47.93 7.84 42.13
CA VAL A 66 -47.07 8.32 41.04
C VAL A 66 -46.05 7.23 40.74
N TYR A 67 -45.89 6.90 39.46
CA TYR A 67 -44.95 5.92 38.95
C TYR A 67 -43.98 6.55 37.96
N GLN A 68 -42.73 6.09 38.03
CA GLN A 68 -41.67 6.36 37.07
C GLN A 68 -41.14 5.01 36.61
N PHE A 69 -41.23 4.76 35.30
CA PHE A 69 -40.69 3.57 34.66
C PHE A 69 -39.58 4.01 33.72
N ASP A 70 -38.34 3.98 34.20
CA ASP A 70 -37.19 4.33 33.38
C ASP A 70 -36.90 3.24 32.33
N ASP A 71 -36.36 3.60 31.17
CA ASP A 71 -35.84 2.65 30.19
C ASP A 71 -36.84 1.53 29.80
N VAL A 72 -38.03 1.93 29.34
CA VAL A 72 -39.11 1.02 28.92
C VAL A 72 -38.89 0.56 27.48
N PHE A 73 -38.50 1.46 26.58
CA PHE A 73 -38.20 1.15 25.19
C PHE A 73 -37.14 2.09 24.64
N GLN A 74 -36.53 1.77 23.52
CA GLN A 74 -35.53 2.58 22.83
C GLN A 74 -36.10 3.14 21.53
N ILE A 75 -35.77 4.39 21.20
CA ILE A 75 -36.00 5.00 19.88
C ILE A 75 -34.65 5.20 19.19
N THR A 76 -34.57 4.95 17.88
CA THR A 76 -33.35 5.13 17.06
C THR A 76 -33.67 5.88 15.76
N ASN A 77 -32.85 6.85 15.39
CA ASN A 77 -32.95 7.49 14.07
C ASN A 77 -32.12 6.70 13.03
N ASN A 78 -32.77 5.83 12.28
CA ASN A 78 -32.17 5.11 11.15
C ASN A 78 -32.32 5.89 9.81
N GLY A 79 -32.74 7.16 9.88
CA GLY A 79 -32.88 8.05 8.74
C GLY A 79 -31.54 8.66 8.28
N THR A 80 -31.61 9.66 7.42
CA THR A 80 -30.43 10.34 6.84
C THR A 80 -30.27 11.79 7.32
N GLN A 81 -31.13 12.24 8.23
CA GLN A 81 -31.13 13.61 8.74
C GLN A 81 -31.45 13.57 10.23
N THR A 82 -30.97 14.55 10.99
CA THR A 82 -31.37 14.76 12.39
C THR A 82 -32.89 14.98 12.48
N ILE A 83 -33.52 14.39 13.50
CA ILE A 83 -34.95 14.49 13.74
C ILE A 83 -35.25 14.93 15.17
N TYR A 84 -36.43 15.52 15.37
CA TYR A 84 -36.98 15.89 16.66
C TYR A 84 -38.23 15.07 16.95
N VAL A 85 -38.22 14.34 18.05
CA VAL A 85 -39.22 13.32 18.40
C VAL A 85 -40.03 13.73 19.62
N TRP A 86 -41.35 13.58 19.57
CA TRP A 86 -42.22 13.78 20.74
C TRP A 86 -43.46 12.89 20.68
N ALA A 87 -44.04 12.59 21.83
CA ALA A 87 -45.29 11.86 21.88
C ALA A 87 -46.50 12.80 21.88
N SER A 88 -47.63 12.35 21.36
CA SER A 88 -48.94 12.97 21.53
C SER A 88 -49.88 11.93 22.11
N VAL A 89 -50.43 12.22 23.29
CA VAL A 89 -51.28 11.29 24.03
C VAL A 89 -52.73 11.76 23.95
N ASP A 90 -53.66 10.88 23.59
CA ASP A 90 -55.09 11.14 23.56
C ASP A 90 -55.73 10.80 24.92
N PHE A 91 -56.26 11.82 25.59
CA PHE A 91 -56.90 11.73 26.90
C PHE A 91 -58.45 11.74 26.84
N SER A 92 -59.05 11.76 25.64
CA SER A 92 -60.47 12.09 25.47
C SER A 92 -61.48 11.10 26.08
N ASP A 93 -61.08 9.86 26.33
CA ASP A 93 -61.94 8.77 26.83
C ASP A 93 -61.39 8.08 28.09
N VAL A 94 -60.53 8.75 28.86
CA VAL A 94 -59.92 8.21 30.10
C VAL A 94 -60.00 9.20 31.26
N GLY A 95 -59.68 8.75 32.48
CA GLY A 95 -59.65 9.60 33.68
C GLY A 95 -58.36 10.40 33.89
N PHE A 96 -57.38 10.29 32.96
CA PHE A 96 -56.10 11.00 32.99
C PHE A 96 -56.21 12.35 32.27
N GLU A 97 -55.46 13.34 32.74
CA GLU A 97 -55.36 14.67 32.15
C GLU A 97 -53.97 14.93 31.52
N PRO A 98 -53.84 15.94 30.65
CA PRO A 98 -52.54 16.33 30.09
C PRO A 98 -51.54 16.70 31.19
N GLY A 99 -50.53 15.85 31.40
CA GLY A 99 -49.53 15.99 32.46
C GLY A 99 -49.47 14.78 33.39
N ASP A 100 -50.53 13.97 33.41
CA ASP A 100 -50.59 12.75 34.23
C ASP A 100 -49.84 11.59 33.56
N VAL A 101 -49.74 11.58 32.23
CA VAL A 101 -48.94 10.59 31.49
C VAL A 101 -48.08 11.29 30.45
N TYR A 102 -46.78 11.00 30.45
CA TYR A 102 -45.84 11.47 29.44
C TYR A 102 -44.61 10.57 29.33
N PHE A 103 -43.92 10.69 28.21
CA PHE A 103 -42.64 10.04 27.97
C PHE A 103 -41.50 10.99 28.33
N TYR A 104 -40.37 10.42 28.72
CA TYR A 104 -39.16 11.17 29.01
C TYR A 104 -37.91 10.38 28.58
N PRO A 105 -36.86 11.06 28.09
CA PRO A 105 -35.63 10.39 27.66
C PRO A 105 -34.72 10.08 28.86
N ASP A 106 -34.04 8.95 28.77
CA ASP A 106 -32.82 8.57 29.50
C ASP A 106 -32.87 8.78 31.02
N GLY A 107 -34.04 8.48 31.60
CA GLY A 107 -34.26 8.54 33.05
C GLY A 107 -34.53 9.95 33.61
N ASN A 108 -34.71 10.97 32.78
CA ASN A 108 -34.91 12.36 33.23
C ASN A 108 -36.36 12.82 33.11
N GLU A 109 -37.16 12.65 34.17
CA GLU A 109 -38.60 12.92 34.17
C GLU A 109 -38.98 14.40 34.06
N ASP A 110 -38.02 15.32 34.22
CA ASP A 110 -38.23 16.76 34.03
C ASP A 110 -38.34 17.11 32.54
N LYS A 111 -37.84 16.24 31.65
CA LYS A 111 -37.87 16.42 30.19
C LYS A 111 -39.08 15.74 29.55
N LYS A 112 -40.16 16.50 29.41
CA LYS A 112 -41.50 15.97 29.05
C LYS A 112 -41.72 15.93 27.54
N LEU A 113 -41.55 14.75 26.93
CA LEU A 113 -41.80 14.50 25.50
C LEU A 113 -43.29 14.31 25.19
N ARG A 114 -44.16 15.25 25.58
CA ARG A 114 -45.64 15.07 25.51
C ARG A 114 -46.36 15.86 24.41
N ASN A 115 -45.69 16.80 23.75
CA ASN A 115 -46.22 17.63 22.66
C ASN A 115 -45.09 18.40 21.96
N ASP A 116 -45.44 19.23 20.99
CA ASP A 116 -44.56 20.10 20.19
C ASP A 116 -44.28 21.48 20.84
N THR A 117 -44.60 21.66 22.13
CA THR A 117 -44.45 22.92 22.87
C THR A 117 -43.66 22.82 24.17
N ASP A 118 -43.47 21.61 24.71
CA ASP A 118 -42.63 21.37 25.89
C ASP A 118 -41.21 21.02 25.45
N GLU A 119 -40.84 19.74 25.52
CA GLU A 119 -39.53 19.25 25.10
C GLU A 119 -39.69 18.27 23.94
N VAL A 120 -38.78 18.33 22.96
CA VAL A 120 -38.67 17.35 21.87
C VAL A 120 -37.29 16.69 21.89
N LEU A 121 -37.23 15.39 21.63
CA LEU A 121 -36.02 14.59 21.61
C LEU A 121 -35.29 14.72 20.27
N GLY A 122 -34.16 15.42 20.23
CA GLY A 122 -33.26 15.47 19.08
C GLY A 122 -32.50 14.15 18.93
N LEU A 123 -32.53 13.54 17.74
CA LEU A 123 -31.78 12.34 17.40
C LEU A 123 -31.02 12.56 16.09
N GLY A 124 -29.70 12.50 16.14
CA GLY A 124 -28.83 12.47 14.98
C GLY A 124 -28.90 11.14 14.25
N VAL A 125 -28.32 11.05 13.05
CA VAL A 125 -28.31 9.81 12.27
C VAL A 125 -27.59 8.71 13.05
N GLY A 126 -28.24 7.55 13.19
CA GLY A 126 -27.75 6.38 13.93
C GLY A 126 -27.90 6.47 15.45
N GLN A 127 -28.29 7.63 15.99
CA GLN A 127 -28.40 7.83 17.44
C GLN A 127 -29.65 7.17 18.02
N ALA A 128 -29.55 6.68 19.24
CA ALA A 128 -30.65 6.08 19.98
C ALA A 128 -30.80 6.67 21.39
N ALA A 129 -32.02 6.65 21.92
CA ALA A 129 -32.36 7.09 23.28
C ALA A 129 -33.24 6.06 23.98
N SER A 130 -32.99 5.83 25.27
CA SER A 130 -33.91 5.09 26.13
C SER A 130 -35.07 5.98 26.54
N ILE A 131 -36.29 5.48 26.49
CA ILE A 131 -37.51 6.21 26.80
C ILE A 131 -38.19 5.60 28.01
N GLY A 132 -38.37 6.42 29.04
CA GLY A 132 -39.19 6.11 30.21
C GLY A 132 -40.62 6.63 30.09
N VAL A 133 -41.47 6.19 31.03
CA VAL A 133 -42.89 6.57 31.12
C VAL A 133 -43.21 7.05 32.52
N TYR A 134 -43.78 8.25 32.62
CA TYR A 134 -44.30 8.81 33.85
C TYR A 134 -45.81 8.59 33.90
N VAL A 135 -46.33 8.17 35.06
CA VAL A 135 -47.77 7.98 35.30
C VAL A 135 -48.17 8.51 36.69
N ASP A 136 -48.99 9.55 36.72
CA ASP A 136 -49.70 10.03 37.92
C ASP A 136 -51.16 9.58 37.88
N SER A 137 -51.54 8.75 38.85
CA SER A 137 -52.89 8.18 38.98
C SER A 137 -53.68 8.78 40.15
N THR A 138 -53.20 9.88 40.74
CA THR A 138 -53.78 10.46 41.97
C THR A 138 -55.22 10.92 41.83
N ALA A 139 -55.60 11.39 40.64
CA ALA A 139 -56.97 11.83 40.33
C ALA A 139 -57.82 10.75 39.63
N VAL A 140 -57.26 9.55 39.38
CA VAL A 140 -57.85 8.54 38.50
C VAL A 140 -58.52 7.45 39.33
N THR A 141 -59.79 7.14 39.01
CA THR A 141 -60.60 6.16 39.76
C THR A 141 -60.91 4.87 39.00
N ASP A 142 -60.76 4.89 37.67
CA ASP A 142 -60.88 3.73 36.78
C ASP A 142 -59.73 3.76 35.75
N GLY A 143 -59.10 2.62 35.48
CA GLY A 143 -58.05 2.50 34.46
C GLY A 143 -58.60 2.58 33.02
N GLY A 144 -57.70 2.67 32.03
CA GLY A 144 -58.07 2.74 30.62
C GLY A 144 -56.89 2.55 29.67
N THR A 145 -57.17 2.45 28.37
CA THR A 145 -56.14 2.39 27.32
C THR A 145 -55.97 3.77 26.71
N LEU A 146 -54.75 4.31 26.77
CA LEU A 146 -54.37 5.57 26.12
C LEU A 146 -53.89 5.28 24.69
N SER A 147 -54.25 6.15 23.75
CA SER A 147 -53.65 6.14 22.41
C SER A 147 -52.50 7.13 22.37
N VAL A 148 -51.34 6.67 21.91
CA VAL A 148 -50.12 7.48 21.80
C VAL A 148 -49.68 7.51 20.33
N THR A 149 -49.31 8.70 19.86
CA THR A 149 -48.62 8.89 18.57
C THR A 149 -47.20 9.38 18.85
N ILE A 150 -46.19 8.69 18.33
CA ILE A 150 -44.82 9.21 18.29
C ILE A 150 -44.66 10.01 16.99
N ASN A 151 -44.31 11.27 17.13
CA ASN A 151 -44.09 12.19 16.02
C ASN A 151 -42.59 12.38 15.83
N ALA A 152 -42.15 12.56 14.58
CA ALA A 152 -40.79 12.93 14.24
C ALA A 152 -40.81 13.94 13.09
N THR A 153 -39.94 14.95 13.16
CA THR A 153 -39.78 15.99 12.13
C THR A 153 -38.31 16.37 12.00
N VAL A 154 -37.91 16.90 10.85
CA VAL A 154 -36.56 17.47 10.66
C VAL A 154 -36.45 18.89 11.19
N ASP A 155 -37.56 19.64 11.23
CA ASP A 155 -37.59 21.03 11.72
C ASP A 155 -38.05 21.07 13.17
N LYS A 156 -37.20 21.54 14.10
CA LYS A 156 -37.57 21.71 15.51
C LYS A 156 -38.82 22.61 15.62
N PRO A 157 -39.88 22.20 16.33
CA PRO A 157 -41.01 23.07 16.62
C PRO A 157 -40.56 24.38 17.30
N GLU A 158 -40.98 25.54 16.78
CA GLU A 158 -40.48 26.85 17.24
C GLU A 158 -40.72 27.13 18.73
N SER A 159 -41.73 26.49 19.33
CA SER A 159 -42.13 26.68 20.73
C SER A 159 -41.53 25.68 21.72
N SER A 160 -40.85 24.63 21.27
CA SER A 160 -40.32 23.58 22.15
C SER A 160 -38.85 23.83 22.54
N GLY A 161 -38.46 23.41 23.73
CA GLY A 161 -37.06 23.08 24.03
C GLY A 161 -36.68 21.78 23.32
N ALA A 162 -35.42 21.66 22.88
CA ALA A 162 -34.91 20.38 22.39
C ALA A 162 -34.05 19.75 23.50
N VAL A 163 -34.13 18.43 23.60
CA VAL A 163 -33.37 17.60 24.52
C VAL A 163 -32.80 16.47 23.70
N ASP A 164 -31.58 16.04 23.93
CA ASP A 164 -30.99 14.90 23.22
C ASP A 164 -31.04 13.63 24.11
N PRO A 165 -30.55 12.47 23.65
CA PRO A 165 -30.52 11.19 24.38
C PRO A 165 -29.64 11.17 25.62
N VAL A 166 -28.99 12.28 25.95
CA VAL A 166 -28.24 12.45 27.20
C VAL A 166 -28.76 13.64 28.00
N GLY A 167 -29.89 14.23 27.59
CA GLY A 167 -30.60 15.26 28.34
C GLY A 167 -30.35 16.71 27.92
N GLY A 168 -29.79 17.00 26.74
CA GLY A 168 -29.73 18.37 26.20
C GLY A 168 -28.97 18.47 24.89
N ASP A 169 -29.57 19.11 23.88
CA ASP A 169 -28.97 19.64 22.63
C ASP A 169 -27.51 19.26 22.31
N PHE A 170 -27.23 18.72 21.10
CA PHE A 170 -25.86 18.49 20.60
C PHE A 170 -24.92 19.62 21.02
N ALA A 171 -23.79 19.26 21.61
CA ALA A 171 -22.72 20.22 21.82
C ALA A 171 -22.17 20.60 20.44
N ILE A 172 -22.36 21.87 20.06
CA ILE A 172 -21.84 22.43 18.82
C ILE A 172 -20.65 23.29 19.18
N VAL A 173 -19.51 23.03 18.56
CA VAL A 173 -18.34 23.88 18.64
C VAL A 173 -18.36 24.78 17.42
N THR A 174 -18.47 26.09 17.65
CA THR A 174 -18.59 27.10 16.60
C THR A 174 -17.82 28.36 16.97
N THR A 175 -17.35 29.09 15.97
CA THR A 175 -16.63 30.34 16.19
C THR A 175 -17.52 31.48 16.72
N ASN A 176 -18.85 31.32 16.67
CA ASN A 176 -19.82 32.32 17.13
C ASN A 176 -20.93 31.71 17.99
N PRO A 177 -20.64 31.23 19.22
CA PRO A 177 -21.65 30.61 20.06
C PRO A 177 -22.69 31.65 20.52
N THR A 178 -23.96 31.30 20.34
CA THR A 178 -25.16 32.11 20.63
C THR A 178 -26.19 31.37 21.48
N GLU A 179 -26.22 30.04 21.40
CA GLU A 179 -27.15 29.17 22.13
C GLU A 179 -26.46 28.45 23.31
N SER A 180 -27.25 27.88 24.22
CA SER A 180 -26.72 27.25 25.46
C SER A 180 -25.92 25.96 25.24
N ASN A 181 -26.09 25.34 24.08
CA ASN A 181 -25.41 24.13 23.64
C ASN A 181 -24.25 24.41 22.66
N GLU A 182 -23.98 25.69 22.39
CA GLU A 182 -22.88 26.13 21.52
C GLU A 182 -21.67 26.56 22.38
N TYR A 183 -20.50 26.07 21.99
CA TYR A 183 -19.23 26.29 22.67
C TYR A 183 -18.26 26.99 21.73
N GLY A 184 -17.53 27.98 22.25
CA GLY A 184 -16.47 28.67 21.49
C GLY A 184 -15.14 27.92 21.45
N SER A 185 -15.01 26.80 22.17
CA SER A 185 -13.85 25.92 22.17
C SER A 185 -14.29 24.48 22.36
N LEU A 186 -13.55 23.55 21.75
CA LEU A 186 -13.79 22.12 21.87
C LEU A 186 -13.52 21.62 23.29
N GLN A 187 -12.48 22.09 23.98
CA GLN A 187 -12.24 21.66 25.37
C GLN A 187 -13.43 22.01 26.27
N SER A 188 -14.05 23.19 26.07
CA SER A 188 -15.24 23.57 26.84
C SER A 188 -16.41 22.64 26.56
N ALA A 189 -16.59 22.19 25.31
CA ALA A 189 -17.61 21.22 24.97
C ALA A 189 -17.34 19.87 25.63
N ILE A 190 -16.11 19.34 25.52
CA ILE A 190 -15.68 18.08 26.17
C ILE A 190 -15.98 18.09 27.67
N ASP A 191 -15.64 19.18 28.36
CA ASP A 191 -15.83 19.33 29.81
C ASP A 191 -17.31 19.33 30.24
N ASN A 192 -18.26 19.47 29.30
CA ASN A 192 -19.69 19.58 29.59
C ASN A 192 -20.55 18.45 28.97
N VAL A 193 -19.96 17.52 28.22
CA VAL A 193 -20.69 16.38 27.63
C VAL A 193 -20.50 15.08 28.43
N SER A 194 -21.30 14.05 28.12
CA SER A 194 -21.27 12.75 28.81
C SER A 194 -21.31 11.56 27.83
N GLY A 195 -20.34 11.50 26.91
CA GLY A 195 -20.19 10.40 25.94
C GLY A 195 -21.02 10.56 24.67
N SER A 196 -21.42 11.80 24.36
CA SER A 196 -22.21 12.13 23.17
C SER A 196 -21.31 12.45 21.95
N THR A 197 -21.92 12.93 20.88
CA THR A 197 -21.21 13.50 19.72
C THR A 197 -21.10 15.00 19.87
N ILE A 198 -19.90 15.55 19.65
CA ILE A 198 -19.66 16.99 19.50
C ILE A 198 -19.55 17.29 18.01
N HIS A 199 -20.39 18.20 17.51
CA HIS A 199 -20.28 18.71 16.14
C HIS A 199 -19.31 19.88 16.12
N VAL A 200 -18.28 19.82 15.27
CA VAL A 200 -17.30 20.89 15.11
C VAL A 200 -17.54 21.56 13.76
N GLU A 201 -18.13 22.75 13.80
CA GLU A 201 -18.41 23.54 12.60
C GLU A 201 -17.12 24.07 11.96
N PRO A 202 -17.17 24.47 10.66
CA PRO A 202 -16.03 25.08 9.99
C PRO A 202 -15.42 26.25 10.78
N GLY A 203 -14.09 26.24 10.95
CA GLY A 203 -13.41 27.24 11.75
C GLY A 203 -12.05 26.81 12.27
N THR A 204 -11.36 27.73 12.96
CA THR A 204 -10.11 27.45 13.66
C THR A 204 -10.33 27.61 15.16
N TYR A 205 -9.98 26.58 15.92
CA TYR A 205 -10.20 26.48 17.36
C TYR A 205 -8.85 26.34 18.07
N GLU A 206 -8.55 27.31 18.92
CA GLU A 206 -7.31 27.37 19.68
C GLU A 206 -7.55 26.75 21.06
N GLU A 207 -6.91 25.62 21.34
CA GLU A 207 -7.24 24.80 22.50
C GLU A 207 -6.12 24.79 23.54
N ILE A 208 -6.55 24.89 24.82
CA ILE A 208 -5.73 24.68 26.00
C ILE A 208 -6.58 23.91 27.03
N ALA A 209 -6.07 22.75 27.44
CA ALA A 209 -6.61 21.92 28.50
C ALA A 209 -5.67 21.95 29.71
N GLU A 210 -5.93 22.83 30.68
CA GLU A 210 -5.14 22.91 31.91
C GLU A 210 -5.66 21.95 32.98
N ASN A 211 -4.79 21.63 33.93
CA ASN A 211 -5.12 20.89 35.15
C ASN A 211 -5.65 19.46 34.95
N ARG A 212 -5.08 18.73 34.00
CA ARG A 212 -5.52 17.37 33.61
C ARG A 212 -4.67 16.29 34.27
N ASP A 213 -5.30 15.19 34.67
CA ASP A 213 -4.62 14.00 35.21
C ASP A 213 -4.30 13.03 34.07
N ALA A 214 -3.02 12.88 33.75
CA ALA A 214 -2.56 11.85 32.82
C ALA A 214 -2.01 10.66 33.61
N TYR A 215 -2.33 9.45 33.14
CA TYR A 215 -1.85 8.18 33.71
C TYR A 215 -2.33 7.88 35.15
N GLY A 216 -3.41 8.55 35.60
CA GLY A 216 -4.00 8.32 36.92
C GLY A 216 -3.08 8.69 38.08
N THR A 217 -2.19 9.66 37.87
CA THR A 217 -1.22 10.11 38.87
C THR A 217 -1.71 11.41 39.52
N THR A 218 -2.21 11.31 40.76
CA THR A 218 -2.76 12.47 41.50
C THR A 218 -1.72 13.55 41.89
N ASN A 219 -0.46 13.45 41.43
CA ASN A 219 0.67 14.19 41.98
C ASN A 219 1.16 15.37 41.13
N SER A 220 0.69 15.56 39.88
CA SER A 220 0.87 16.82 39.14
C SER A 220 -0.13 16.94 37.98
N PRO A 221 -1.07 17.90 38.03
CA PRO A 221 -1.88 18.22 36.87
C PRO A 221 -0.99 18.70 35.71
N TYR A 222 -1.24 18.20 34.51
CA TYR A 222 -0.57 18.61 33.28
C TYR A 222 -1.44 19.56 32.46
N SER A 223 -0.83 20.18 31.46
CA SER A 223 -1.52 20.95 30.44
C SER A 223 -1.30 20.31 29.07
N PHE A 224 -2.36 20.27 28.27
CA PHE A 224 -2.37 19.76 26.90
C PHE A 224 -3.03 20.77 25.98
N GLY A 225 -2.82 20.64 24.66
CA GLY A 225 -3.61 21.40 23.71
C GLY A 225 -5.09 21.05 23.84
N LEU A 226 -5.40 19.76 23.74
CA LEU A 226 -6.73 19.20 23.94
C LEU A 226 -6.62 17.95 24.84
N PHE A 227 -7.56 17.74 25.75
CA PHE A 227 -7.61 16.56 26.61
C PHE A 227 -8.97 15.90 26.51
N VAL A 228 -8.98 14.64 26.07
CA VAL A 228 -10.19 13.85 25.85
C VAL A 228 -10.30 12.76 26.91
N ASP A 229 -11.19 12.95 27.88
CA ASP A 229 -11.39 12.08 29.06
C ASP A 229 -12.84 11.60 29.22
N VAL A 230 -13.59 11.61 28.12
CA VAL A 230 -14.97 11.16 28.06
C VAL A 230 -15.07 9.89 27.22
N ASP A 231 -15.38 8.76 27.86
CA ASP A 231 -15.52 7.47 27.18
C ASP A 231 -16.61 7.51 26.11
N GLY A 232 -16.33 6.90 24.96
CA GLY A 232 -17.26 6.81 23.83
C GLY A 232 -17.50 8.12 23.07
N LEU A 233 -16.79 9.21 23.41
CA LEU A 233 -16.95 10.51 22.77
C LEU A 233 -16.65 10.43 21.26
N THR A 234 -17.51 11.07 20.45
CA THR A 234 -17.22 11.35 19.04
C THR A 234 -17.03 12.84 18.83
N ILE A 235 -15.86 13.24 18.32
CA ILE A 235 -15.59 14.59 17.82
C ILE A 235 -15.77 14.55 16.30
N LEU A 236 -16.80 15.22 15.80
CA LEU A 236 -17.26 15.13 14.43
C LEU A 236 -17.16 16.49 13.72
N GLY A 237 -16.19 16.63 12.83
CA GLY A 237 -16.14 17.74 11.88
C GLY A 237 -17.28 17.65 10.88
N VAL A 238 -17.94 18.79 10.66
CA VAL A 238 -19.06 18.92 9.73
C VAL A 238 -18.81 20.05 8.73
N ASP A 239 -19.46 19.99 7.58
CA ASP A 239 -19.44 21.06 6.59
C ASP A 239 -20.38 22.23 6.98
N GLU A 240 -20.48 23.25 6.12
CA GLU A 240 -21.39 24.39 6.31
C GLU A 240 -22.89 23.99 6.40
N SER A 241 -23.26 22.80 5.92
CA SER A 241 -24.63 22.26 5.98
C SER A 241 -24.87 21.43 7.24
N GLY A 242 -23.83 21.16 8.03
CA GLY A 242 -23.87 20.27 9.19
C GLY A 242 -23.72 18.79 8.84
N ASP A 243 -23.35 18.47 7.60
CA ASP A 243 -23.12 17.09 7.15
C ASP A 243 -21.70 16.63 7.55
N PRO A 244 -21.49 15.36 7.97
CA PRO A 244 -20.17 14.83 8.30
C PRO A 244 -19.15 14.93 7.16
N ILE A 245 -17.91 15.31 7.49
CA ILE A 245 -16.79 15.28 6.54
C ILE A 245 -16.32 13.84 6.28
N THR A 246 -16.50 13.34 5.06
CA THR A 246 -16.15 11.94 4.70
C THR A 246 -14.85 11.81 3.88
N ASP A 247 -14.09 12.89 3.73
CA ASP A 247 -12.82 12.92 3.00
C ASP A 247 -11.86 13.88 3.72
N SER A 248 -10.61 13.48 3.93
CA SER A 248 -9.60 14.32 4.58
C SER A 248 -9.30 15.61 3.79
N ASP A 249 -9.47 15.59 2.46
CA ASP A 249 -9.28 16.78 1.62
C ASP A 249 -10.37 17.85 1.83
N ASP A 250 -11.54 17.45 2.36
CA ASP A 250 -12.70 18.31 2.57
C ASP A 250 -12.77 18.87 4.00
N VAL A 251 -11.78 18.61 4.85
CA VAL A 251 -11.74 19.06 6.24
C VAL A 251 -11.82 20.59 6.34
N GLN A 252 -12.71 21.08 7.21
CA GLN A 252 -13.00 22.52 7.36
C GLN A 252 -12.80 23.06 8.78
N ALA A 253 -12.63 22.17 9.75
CA ALA A 253 -12.37 22.52 11.15
C ALA A 253 -10.91 22.22 11.50
N THR A 254 -10.17 23.26 11.88
CA THR A 254 -8.78 23.15 12.33
C THR A 254 -8.70 23.34 13.84
N ILE A 255 -8.12 22.38 14.54
CA ILE A 255 -7.86 22.42 15.98
C ILE A 255 -6.37 22.62 16.19
N VAL A 256 -6.03 23.75 16.79
CA VAL A 256 -4.65 24.17 17.00
C VAL A 256 -4.37 24.11 18.49
N SER A 257 -3.38 23.31 18.85
CA SER A 257 -2.93 23.21 20.23
C SER A 257 -2.08 24.42 20.60
N GLN A 258 -2.32 25.02 21.76
CA GLN A 258 -1.59 26.22 22.20
C GLN A 258 -0.59 25.93 23.34
N THR A 259 -0.46 24.67 23.74
CA THR A 259 0.47 24.25 24.80
C THR A 259 0.91 22.80 24.57
N SER A 260 2.02 22.42 25.20
CA SER A 260 2.56 21.05 25.17
C SER A 260 2.73 20.49 26.57
N SER A 261 2.62 19.18 26.69
CA SER A 261 2.94 18.48 27.93
C SER A 261 4.47 18.44 28.15
N PRO A 262 4.95 18.35 29.41
CA PRO A 262 6.37 18.26 29.72
C PRO A 262 7.08 17.02 29.15
N PHE A 263 6.33 16.01 28.71
CA PHE A 263 6.81 14.75 28.13
C PHE A 263 6.55 14.67 26.62
N GLY A 264 6.33 15.82 25.97
CA GLY A 264 6.41 15.94 24.51
C GLY A 264 5.11 15.70 23.75
N THR A 265 3.94 15.71 24.41
CA THR A 265 2.66 15.78 23.70
C THR A 265 2.45 17.21 23.24
N ASN A 266 2.47 17.46 21.94
CA ASN A 266 2.31 18.78 21.36
C ASN A 266 0.88 19.09 20.93
N GLY A 267 0.02 18.07 20.81
CA GLY A 267 -1.35 18.21 20.36
C GLY A 267 -2.36 17.57 21.34
N PRO A 268 -3.42 16.93 20.82
CA PRO A 268 -4.40 16.22 21.63
C PRO A 268 -3.83 15.05 22.43
N PHE A 269 -4.29 14.91 23.67
CA PHE A 269 -4.11 13.73 24.49
C PHE A 269 -5.44 13.00 24.70
N VAL A 270 -5.52 11.76 24.22
CA VAL A 270 -6.72 10.92 24.30
C VAL A 270 -6.57 9.92 25.44
N ALA A 271 -7.19 10.23 26.58
CA ALA A 271 -7.12 9.45 27.81
C ALA A 271 -8.25 8.41 27.92
N ALA A 272 -9.41 8.69 27.33
CA ALA A 272 -10.62 7.88 27.43
C ALA A 272 -10.74 6.79 26.37
N ASP A 273 -11.51 5.74 26.69
CA ASP A 273 -11.73 4.58 25.82
C ASP A 273 -12.84 4.85 24.80
N GLY A 274 -12.77 4.22 23.63
CA GLY A 274 -13.83 4.27 22.61
C GLY A 274 -13.99 5.63 21.94
N VAL A 275 -12.98 6.50 22.01
CA VAL A 275 -12.99 7.84 21.42
C VAL A 275 -12.88 7.76 19.90
N THR A 276 -13.70 8.54 19.20
CA THR A 276 -13.60 8.76 17.76
C THR A 276 -13.31 10.23 17.44
N ILE A 277 -12.30 10.48 16.62
CA ILE A 277 -12.06 11.77 15.97
C ILE A 277 -12.29 11.61 14.46
N HIS A 278 -13.15 12.45 13.90
CA HIS A 278 -13.63 12.34 12.52
C HIS A 278 -13.65 13.72 11.86
N GLY A 279 -13.08 13.87 10.66
CA GLY A 279 -13.35 15.03 9.82
C GLY A 279 -12.71 16.35 10.28
N VAL A 280 -11.62 16.32 11.04
CA VAL A 280 -10.97 17.52 11.58
C VAL A 280 -9.47 17.55 11.27
N GLU A 281 -8.89 18.73 11.28
CA GLU A 281 -7.44 18.94 11.16
C GLU A 281 -6.86 19.18 12.56
N LEU A 282 -5.84 18.42 12.94
CA LEU A 282 -5.16 18.49 14.23
C LEU A 282 -3.75 19.06 14.06
N ARG A 283 -3.54 20.30 14.51
CA ARG A 283 -2.23 20.96 14.48
C ARG A 283 -1.55 20.93 15.85
N ALA A 284 -0.28 20.54 15.83
CA ALA A 284 0.59 20.61 16.98
C ALA A 284 0.79 22.06 17.47
N ASN A 285 1.22 22.19 18.72
CA ASN A 285 1.66 23.46 19.28
C ASN A 285 2.80 24.07 18.44
N PRO A 286 2.57 25.21 17.76
CA PRO A 286 3.52 25.77 16.80
C PRO A 286 4.82 26.27 17.46
N GLU A 287 4.82 26.51 18.77
CA GLU A 287 6.00 26.96 19.52
C GLU A 287 6.82 25.79 20.11
N ALA A 288 6.34 24.56 19.96
CA ALA A 288 6.99 23.38 20.52
C ALA A 288 8.09 22.82 19.62
N SER A 289 9.09 22.19 20.23
CA SER A 289 10.01 21.34 19.47
C SER A 289 9.26 20.12 18.91
N PRO A 290 9.64 19.60 17.73
CA PRO A 290 8.98 18.47 17.10
C PRO A 290 8.97 17.24 18.03
N ASN A 291 7.80 16.62 18.17
CA ASN A 291 7.53 15.46 19.03
C ASN A 291 6.15 14.90 18.65
N LYS A 292 5.42 14.24 19.56
CA LYS A 292 4.11 13.62 19.31
C LYS A 292 3.01 14.67 19.13
N ASN A 293 2.32 14.69 17.99
CA ASN A 293 1.15 15.56 17.81
C ASN A 293 -0.06 14.97 18.55
N VAL A 294 -0.53 13.79 18.17
CA VAL A 294 -1.62 13.10 18.88
C VAL A 294 -1.03 12.00 19.77
N GLU A 295 -1.37 11.99 21.06
CA GLU A 295 -0.98 10.92 21.98
C GLU A 295 -2.22 10.21 22.53
N VAL A 296 -2.25 8.89 22.43
CA VAL A 296 -3.39 8.04 22.77
C VAL A 296 -3.01 7.06 23.87
N SER A 297 -3.80 7.02 24.94
CA SER A 297 -3.66 6.06 26.05
C SER A 297 -4.95 5.27 26.32
N GLY A 298 -6.09 5.73 25.84
CA GLY A 298 -7.36 5.01 25.89
C GLY A 298 -7.48 3.93 24.80
N ASP A 299 -8.17 2.85 25.12
CA ASP A 299 -8.38 1.72 24.21
C ASP A 299 -9.49 2.01 23.18
N ASN A 300 -9.50 1.27 22.07
CA ASN A 300 -10.52 1.35 21.02
C ASN A 300 -10.66 2.77 20.40
N PHE A 301 -9.52 3.43 20.18
CA PHE A 301 -9.46 4.75 19.54
C PHE A 301 -9.70 4.67 18.03
N THR A 302 -10.45 5.61 17.46
CA THR A 302 -10.63 5.75 16.01
C THR A 302 -10.25 7.17 15.54
N LEU A 303 -9.41 7.27 14.52
CA LEU A 303 -9.16 8.50 13.76
C LEU A 303 -9.54 8.25 12.30
N ARG A 304 -10.41 9.09 11.73
CA ARG A 304 -10.84 8.92 10.34
C ARG A 304 -11.12 10.21 9.60
N HIS A 305 -10.92 10.21 8.28
CA HIS A 305 -11.18 11.38 7.42
C HIS A 305 -10.57 12.68 7.94
N SER A 306 -9.47 12.57 8.67
CA SER A 306 -8.86 13.66 9.42
C SER A 306 -7.47 13.98 8.88
N VAL A 307 -7.00 15.18 9.20
CA VAL A 307 -5.66 15.64 8.85
C VAL A 307 -4.85 15.80 10.13
N VAL A 308 -3.63 15.28 10.19
CA VAL A 308 -2.71 15.45 11.33
C VAL A 308 -1.46 16.16 10.85
N VAL A 309 -1.23 17.37 11.37
CA VAL A 309 -0.12 18.23 10.97
C VAL A 309 0.83 18.42 12.17
N PRO A 310 1.88 17.60 12.30
CA PRO A 310 2.89 17.78 13.33
C PRO A 310 3.80 18.99 13.00
N ASN A 311 4.65 19.36 13.95
CA ASN A 311 5.76 20.27 13.65
C ASN A 311 6.81 19.53 12.80
N ASP A 312 7.53 20.23 11.93
CA ASP A 312 8.55 19.68 11.02
C ASP A 312 9.52 18.71 11.73
N GLY A 313 9.55 17.44 11.31
CA GLY A 313 10.31 16.36 11.94
C GLY A 313 9.67 15.73 13.20
N GLY A 314 8.39 15.98 13.46
CA GLY A 314 7.63 15.45 14.60
C GLY A 314 6.80 14.20 14.25
N GLY A 315 6.40 13.46 15.28
CA GLY A 315 5.51 12.30 15.13
C GLY A 315 4.05 12.72 14.98
N GLY A 316 3.32 12.03 14.10
CA GLY A 316 1.89 12.25 13.86
C GLY A 316 1.04 11.70 15.02
N VAL A 317 0.96 10.38 15.14
CA VAL A 317 0.11 9.69 16.14
C VAL A 317 0.94 8.73 16.97
N TYR A 318 0.79 8.78 18.29
CA TYR A 318 1.56 7.99 19.24
C TYR A 318 0.64 7.21 20.18
N PHE A 319 0.67 5.88 20.10
CA PHE A 319 -0.05 5.00 21.00
C PHE A 319 0.84 4.59 22.17
N ASN A 320 0.40 4.89 23.38
CA ASN A 320 1.19 4.71 24.59
C ASN A 320 0.60 3.65 25.52
N ASP A 321 1.50 2.91 26.18
CA ASP A 321 1.24 1.94 27.25
C ASP A 321 0.40 0.71 26.84
N SER A 322 0.34 -0.27 27.74
CA SER A 322 -0.44 -1.50 27.61
C SER A 322 -1.96 -1.30 27.71
N GLY A 323 -2.44 -0.07 27.96
CA GLY A 323 -3.87 0.21 27.96
C GLY A 323 -4.47 0.09 26.55
N VAL A 324 -3.73 0.50 25.52
CA VAL A 324 -4.19 0.49 24.14
C VAL A 324 -4.04 -0.90 23.53
N GLN A 325 -5.15 -1.58 23.27
CA GLN A 325 -5.16 -2.91 22.65
C GLN A 325 -5.79 -2.91 21.25
N SER A 326 -6.63 -1.92 20.98
CA SER A 326 -7.35 -1.74 19.73
C SER A 326 -7.33 -0.28 19.28
N PHE A 327 -7.19 -0.07 17.98
CA PHE A 327 -7.35 1.24 17.36
C PHE A 327 -7.63 1.10 15.87
N SER A 328 -8.22 2.13 15.27
CA SER A 328 -8.37 2.23 13.83
C SER A 328 -7.95 3.62 13.32
N LEU A 329 -7.05 3.65 12.34
CA LEU A 329 -6.70 4.84 11.59
C LEU A 329 -7.16 4.62 10.14
N GLU A 330 -8.18 5.34 9.70
CA GLU A 330 -8.84 5.09 8.41
C GLU A 330 -8.99 6.36 7.56
N ASN A 331 -8.51 6.35 6.31
CA ASN A 331 -8.73 7.44 5.35
C ASN A 331 -8.23 8.80 5.86
N ASN A 332 -7.03 8.85 6.44
CA ASN A 332 -6.45 10.08 6.97
C ASN A 332 -5.25 10.55 6.13
N LEU A 333 -5.01 11.86 6.18
CA LEU A 333 -3.72 12.46 5.82
C LEU A 333 -2.94 12.75 7.10
N ILE A 334 -1.85 12.01 7.35
CA ILE A 334 -1.00 12.18 8.52
C ILE A 334 0.37 12.66 8.02
N GLU A 335 0.67 13.94 8.16
CA GLU A 335 1.96 14.53 7.72
C GLU A 335 3.14 14.16 8.66
N GLY A 336 3.14 12.92 9.18
CA GLY A 336 4.17 12.37 10.05
C GLY A 336 3.92 10.89 10.36
N GLY A 337 4.76 10.33 11.24
CA GLY A 337 4.73 8.90 11.56
C GLY A 337 3.65 8.50 12.56
N VAL A 338 3.27 7.22 12.52
CA VAL A 338 2.49 6.55 13.56
C VAL A 338 3.43 5.66 14.39
N THR A 339 3.38 5.75 15.71
CA THR A 339 4.18 4.89 16.59
C THR A 339 3.32 4.10 17.55
N VAL A 340 3.47 2.78 17.55
CA VAL A 340 2.90 1.84 18.53
C VAL A 340 3.98 1.51 19.56
N ASN A 341 3.84 2.04 20.77
CA ASN A 341 4.92 2.03 21.76
C ASN A 341 4.62 1.21 23.02
N ASN A 342 5.66 0.53 23.52
CA ASN A 342 5.82 0.08 24.91
C ASN A 342 4.57 -0.61 25.53
N GLY A 343 4.14 -1.72 24.94
CA GLY A 343 3.01 -2.50 25.45
C GLY A 343 1.72 -2.31 24.69
N ALA A 344 1.59 -1.26 23.88
CA ALA A 344 0.44 -1.09 23.00
C ALA A 344 0.28 -2.32 22.09
N GLY A 345 -0.90 -2.92 22.09
CA GLY A 345 -1.24 -4.12 21.34
C GLY A 345 -0.61 -5.43 21.83
N ASN A 346 0.08 -5.46 22.98
CA ASN A 346 0.80 -6.63 23.48
C ASN A 346 -0.08 -7.72 24.12
N ASP A 347 -1.39 -7.49 24.28
CA ASP A 347 -2.32 -8.45 24.88
C ASP A 347 -3.50 -8.80 23.94
N SER A 348 -3.36 -8.47 22.65
CA SER A 348 -4.42 -8.66 21.65
C SER A 348 -3.89 -8.84 20.23
N SER A 349 -4.69 -9.47 19.37
CA SER A 349 -4.31 -9.74 17.97
C SER A 349 -4.09 -8.47 17.16
N ALA A 350 -3.14 -8.51 16.22
CA ALA A 350 -2.89 -7.44 15.24
C ALA A 350 -4.13 -7.03 14.43
N SER A 351 -5.11 -7.92 14.27
CA SER A 351 -6.40 -7.62 13.61
C SER A 351 -7.26 -6.59 14.35
N ASN A 352 -6.99 -6.31 15.63
CA ASN A 352 -7.68 -5.26 16.39
C ASN A 352 -7.07 -3.87 16.19
N ARG A 353 -5.97 -3.77 15.44
CA ARG A 353 -5.23 -2.53 15.18
C ARG A 353 -5.13 -2.37 13.69
N VAL A 354 -5.87 -1.42 13.15
CA VAL A 354 -6.05 -1.24 11.72
C VAL A 354 -5.49 0.10 11.31
N LEU A 355 -4.63 0.10 10.29
CA LEU A 355 -4.26 1.29 9.54
C LEU A 355 -4.66 1.02 8.09
N GLN A 356 -5.66 1.75 7.61
CA GLN A 356 -6.22 1.55 6.28
C GLN A 356 -6.41 2.86 5.51
N ASN A 357 -6.05 2.88 4.22
CA ASN A 357 -6.27 4.03 3.32
C ASN A 357 -5.67 5.35 3.83
N ASN A 358 -4.58 5.32 4.60
CA ASN A 358 -3.95 6.55 5.07
C ASN A 358 -2.78 6.94 4.18
N THR A 359 -2.53 8.25 4.05
CA THR A 359 -1.25 8.78 3.58
C THR A 359 -0.43 9.20 4.80
N LEU A 360 0.76 8.63 4.98
CA LEU A 360 1.63 8.87 6.14
C LEU A 360 3.11 8.67 5.83
N SER A 361 4.00 9.18 6.68
CA SER A 361 5.44 8.98 6.47
C SER A 361 5.89 7.56 6.83
N GLU A 362 5.53 7.07 8.02
CA GLU A 362 6.03 5.80 8.54
C GLU A 362 5.13 5.17 9.62
N VAL A 363 5.25 3.86 9.83
CA VAL A 363 4.71 3.15 10.99
C VAL A 363 5.84 2.48 11.77
N GLY A 364 5.99 2.89 13.03
CA GLY A 364 6.99 2.37 13.96
C GLY A 364 6.39 1.50 15.06
N PHE A 365 7.01 0.35 15.33
CA PHE A 365 6.68 -0.51 16.45
C PHE A 365 7.84 -0.53 17.45
N GLN A 366 7.66 0.16 18.57
CA GLN A 366 8.72 0.34 19.57
C GLN A 366 8.46 -0.55 20.79
N GLY A 367 9.11 -1.73 20.78
CA GLY A 367 9.01 -2.72 21.84
C GLY A 367 10.11 -2.63 22.90
N ALA A 368 10.18 -3.65 23.76
CA ALA A 368 11.09 -3.63 24.91
C ALA A 368 12.56 -3.65 24.48
N ILE A 369 13.38 -2.77 25.06
CA ILE A 369 14.83 -2.76 24.89
C ILE A 369 15.47 -3.06 26.25
N ASP A 370 16.35 -4.05 26.28
CA ASP A 370 17.06 -4.44 27.51
C ASP A 370 17.76 -3.22 28.13
N HIS A 371 17.70 -3.10 29.46
CA HIS A 371 18.29 -2.00 30.24
C HIS A 371 17.63 -0.62 30.13
N ILE A 372 16.59 -0.43 29.30
CA ILE A 372 15.80 0.81 29.28
C ILE A 372 14.55 0.62 30.15
N GLU A 373 14.58 1.10 31.39
CA GLU A 373 13.52 0.83 32.38
C GLU A 373 12.13 1.27 31.95
N TRP A 374 12.01 2.36 31.19
CA TRP A 374 10.71 2.87 30.74
C TRP A 374 10.21 2.18 29.46
N LEU A 375 11.09 1.52 28.69
CA LEU A 375 10.78 0.82 27.45
C LEU A 375 10.95 -0.70 27.63
N ASN A 376 10.02 -1.30 28.37
CA ASN A 376 10.19 -2.64 28.95
C ASN A 376 9.07 -3.64 28.59
N LYS A 377 8.10 -3.23 27.76
CA LYS A 377 7.03 -4.09 27.25
C LYS A 377 7.16 -4.26 25.75
N ALA A 378 6.83 -5.45 25.26
CA ALA A 378 6.80 -5.69 23.82
C ALA A 378 5.68 -4.87 23.16
N ALA A 379 5.85 -4.49 21.90
CA ALA A 379 4.83 -3.82 21.11
C ALA A 379 4.13 -4.82 20.17
N GLY A 380 2.81 -4.70 20.02
CA GLY A 380 2.02 -5.53 19.11
C GLY A 380 1.99 -4.98 17.68
N GLY A 381 1.97 -5.88 16.69
CA GLY A 381 1.86 -5.51 15.28
C GLY A 381 0.45 -5.05 14.93
N ALA A 382 0.24 -4.58 13.70
CA ALA A 382 -1.05 -4.09 13.21
C ALA A 382 -1.37 -4.66 11.82
N THR A 383 -2.59 -4.45 11.36
CA THR A 383 -2.98 -4.64 9.96
C THR A 383 -2.68 -3.36 9.20
N LEU A 384 -1.91 -3.45 8.11
CA LEU A 384 -1.53 -2.34 7.24
C LEU A 384 -2.04 -2.65 5.83
N GLU A 385 -3.08 -1.95 5.40
CA GLU A 385 -3.72 -2.18 4.09
C GLU A 385 -4.01 -0.86 3.38
N ASP A 386 -3.73 -0.79 2.09
CA ASP A 386 -4.03 0.33 1.19
C ASP A 386 -3.49 1.69 1.68
N ASN A 387 -2.42 1.71 2.48
CA ASN A 387 -1.76 2.96 2.90
C ASN A 387 -0.72 3.40 1.87
N GLU A 388 -0.50 4.71 1.79
CA GLU A 388 0.55 5.36 1.02
C GLU A 388 1.63 5.91 1.95
N PHE A 389 2.85 5.38 1.80
CA PHE A 389 4.01 5.78 2.57
C PHE A 389 4.87 6.81 1.82
N THR A 390 5.13 7.96 2.45
CA THR A 390 5.76 9.13 1.81
C THR A 390 7.12 9.53 2.41
N ALA A 391 7.70 8.74 3.33
CA ALA A 391 9.00 9.07 3.92
C ALA A 391 10.14 9.03 2.89
N ASP A 392 11.03 10.03 2.91
CA ASP A 392 12.23 10.08 2.04
C ASP A 392 13.43 9.34 2.67
N ASP A 393 13.70 9.60 3.96
CA ASP A 393 14.96 9.22 4.63
C ASP A 393 14.79 8.23 5.80
N THR A 394 13.55 7.78 6.05
CA THR A 394 13.26 6.82 7.12
C THR A 394 12.58 5.58 6.57
N PRO A 395 12.77 4.41 7.20
CA PRO A 395 12.08 3.20 6.77
C PRO A 395 10.56 3.38 6.91
N PRO A 396 9.75 3.14 5.86
CA PRO A 396 8.30 3.26 5.92
C PRO A 396 7.63 2.42 7.01
N VAL A 397 8.18 1.24 7.29
CA VAL A 397 7.70 0.38 8.37
C VAL A 397 8.90 -0.15 9.13
N TRP A 398 8.93 0.04 10.45
CA TRP A 398 10.05 -0.40 11.27
C TRP A 398 9.60 -0.96 12.61
N GLY A 399 10.42 -1.86 13.16
CA GLY A 399 10.22 -2.46 14.47
C GLY A 399 11.54 -2.58 15.22
N ILE A 400 11.56 -2.12 16.47
CA ILE A 400 12.75 -2.19 17.33
C ILE A 400 12.46 -2.91 18.64
N GLY A 401 13.49 -3.59 19.15
CA GLY A 401 13.41 -4.30 20.42
C GLY A 401 12.56 -5.57 20.36
N THR A 402 11.97 -5.94 21.49
CA THR A 402 11.14 -7.13 21.62
C THR A 402 9.73 -6.83 21.12
N LEU A 403 9.27 -7.56 20.10
CA LEU A 403 7.94 -7.40 19.49
C LEU A 403 7.03 -8.58 19.89
N HIS A 404 5.73 -8.32 20.09
CA HIS A 404 4.73 -9.31 20.47
C HIS A 404 4.20 -10.08 19.26
N ASP A 405 3.90 -11.38 19.43
CA ASP A 405 3.34 -12.25 18.39
C ASP A 405 4.11 -12.27 17.05
N ALA A 406 5.43 -12.01 17.08
CA ALA A 406 6.30 -12.19 15.94
C ALA A 406 6.43 -13.70 15.57
N PRO A 407 6.43 -14.05 14.27
CA PRO A 407 6.67 -13.14 13.17
C PRO A 407 5.42 -12.50 12.57
N TRP A 408 5.59 -11.28 12.03
CA TRP A 408 4.52 -10.48 11.43
C TRP A 408 4.46 -10.65 9.91
N PRO A 409 3.33 -10.32 9.26
CA PRO A 409 3.15 -10.53 7.82
C PRO A 409 3.83 -9.44 6.98
N TRP A 410 5.14 -9.25 7.14
CA TRP A 410 5.91 -8.17 6.51
C TRP A 410 5.79 -8.12 4.98
N ALA A 411 5.79 -9.26 4.29
CA ALA A 411 5.57 -9.23 2.84
C ALA A 411 4.13 -8.88 2.46
N THR A 412 3.15 -9.26 3.26
CA THR A 412 1.78 -8.80 3.01
C THR A 412 1.69 -7.29 3.17
N TRP A 413 2.44 -6.70 4.09
CA TRP A 413 2.53 -5.23 4.19
C TRP A 413 3.19 -4.60 2.97
N ILE A 414 4.21 -5.21 2.37
CA ILE A 414 4.77 -4.69 1.11
C ILE A 414 3.79 -4.81 -0.06
N GLU A 415 3.01 -5.89 -0.10
CA GLU A 415 2.05 -6.20 -1.18
C GLU A 415 0.78 -5.34 -1.09
N ALA A 416 0.36 -4.99 0.13
CA ALA A 416 -0.91 -4.32 0.39
C ALA A 416 -0.80 -2.79 0.50
N ASN A 417 0.39 -2.19 0.37
CA ASN A 417 0.60 -0.74 0.54
C ASN A 417 1.45 -0.18 -0.61
N SER A 418 1.39 1.14 -0.81
CA SER A 418 2.24 1.86 -1.75
C SER A 418 3.36 2.63 -1.04
N PHE A 419 4.51 2.76 -1.69
CA PHE A 419 5.69 3.39 -1.14
C PHE A 419 6.24 4.40 -2.15
N GLU A 420 6.03 5.70 -1.91
CA GLU A 420 6.42 6.77 -2.84
C GLU A 420 7.92 6.74 -3.14
N ASN A 421 8.73 6.54 -2.09
CA ASN A 421 10.19 6.56 -2.16
C ASN A 421 10.82 5.16 -1.99
N GLY A 422 10.06 4.11 -2.32
CA GLY A 422 10.55 2.74 -2.32
C GLY A 422 10.19 1.95 -1.07
N GLY A 423 9.96 0.65 -1.28
CA GLY A 423 9.67 -0.32 -0.23
C GLY A 423 10.42 -1.60 -0.52
N VAL A 424 11.38 -1.96 0.32
CA VAL A 424 12.23 -3.12 0.13
C VAL A 424 12.38 -3.90 1.44
N LEU A 425 12.22 -5.21 1.36
CA LEU A 425 12.22 -6.11 2.51
C LEU A 425 13.19 -7.28 2.30
N ALA A 426 14.22 -7.38 3.14
CA ALA A 426 14.93 -8.65 3.32
C ALA A 426 14.16 -9.56 4.30
N TRP A 427 13.80 -10.78 3.90
CA TRP A 427 13.03 -11.69 4.75
C TRP A 427 13.28 -13.18 4.47
N THR A 428 13.05 -14.00 5.50
CA THR A 428 13.29 -15.46 5.49
C THR A 428 12.07 -16.27 5.01
N GLY A 429 11.04 -15.61 4.47
CA GLY A 429 9.72 -16.19 4.22
C GLY A 429 8.88 -16.46 5.48
N SER A 430 9.42 -16.18 6.67
CA SER A 430 8.69 -16.24 7.94
C SER A 430 8.64 -14.90 8.67
N ASP A 431 9.74 -14.15 8.69
CA ASP A 431 9.86 -12.83 9.34
C ASP A 431 10.81 -11.93 8.54
N ALA A 432 10.70 -10.62 8.74
CA ALA A 432 11.70 -9.65 8.30
C ALA A 432 13.06 -9.92 8.94
N ARG A 433 14.11 -9.64 8.19
CA ARG A 433 15.48 -9.84 8.65
C ARG A 433 15.82 -8.82 9.72
N ALA A 434 16.17 -9.32 10.91
CA ALA A 434 16.63 -8.46 11.99
C ALA A 434 18.12 -8.14 11.85
N THR A 435 18.46 -6.86 11.97
CA THR A 435 19.83 -6.38 12.20
C THR A 435 20.01 -6.02 13.67
N THR A 436 21.26 -5.81 14.09
CA THR A 436 21.56 -5.29 15.44
C THR A 436 21.89 -3.82 15.32
N SER A 437 21.12 -2.98 16.02
CA SER A 437 21.39 -1.54 16.16
C SER A 437 21.96 -1.23 17.54
N GLU A 438 22.69 -0.12 17.64
CA GLU A 438 23.27 0.40 18.88
C GLU A 438 22.69 1.77 19.20
N PHE A 439 22.41 2.03 20.48
CA PHE A 439 21.99 3.34 20.98
C PHE A 439 22.79 3.68 22.24
N GLU A 440 23.37 4.87 22.26
CA GLU A 440 23.99 5.42 23.47
C GLU A 440 22.92 6.08 24.33
N TYR A 441 22.76 5.59 25.56
CA TYR A 441 21.83 6.13 26.54
C TYR A 441 22.58 6.70 27.74
N ASP A 442 22.25 7.93 28.14
CA ASP A 442 22.73 8.60 29.36
C ASP A 442 21.59 8.64 30.38
N TYR A 443 21.79 7.95 31.50
CA TYR A 443 20.76 7.75 32.52
C TYR A 443 20.50 9.01 33.37
N ASP A 444 21.44 9.97 33.46
CA ASP A 444 21.33 11.02 34.50
C ASP A 444 22.28 12.24 34.31
N GLY A 445 22.87 12.44 33.13
CA GLY A 445 23.90 13.46 32.95
C GLY A 445 25.23 13.09 33.62
N ASP A 446 25.47 11.79 33.82
CA ASP A 446 26.77 11.24 34.22
C ASP A 446 27.59 10.96 32.96
N GLU A 447 28.88 11.28 32.97
CA GLU A 447 29.75 11.30 31.78
C GLU A 447 30.05 9.91 31.16
N SER A 448 29.29 8.86 31.49
CA SER A 448 29.42 7.53 30.92
C SER A 448 28.12 7.06 30.27
N ALA A 449 27.93 7.44 29.01
CA ALA A 449 26.90 6.82 28.16
C ALA A 449 27.12 5.30 28.09
N GLU A 450 26.06 4.52 28.30
CA GLU A 450 26.07 3.08 28.07
C GLU A 450 25.54 2.80 26.66
N THR A 451 26.27 2.02 25.88
CA THR A 451 25.81 1.54 24.57
C THR A 451 24.93 0.31 24.77
N VAL A 452 23.66 0.41 24.38
CA VAL A 452 22.69 -0.68 24.38
C VAL A 452 22.50 -1.20 22.95
N THR A 453 22.41 -2.53 22.80
CA THR A 453 22.11 -3.17 21.51
C THR A 453 20.68 -3.68 21.49
N TYR A 454 20.02 -3.60 20.34
CA TYR A 454 18.67 -4.12 20.15
C TYR A 454 18.45 -4.59 18.71
N PRO A 455 17.53 -5.54 18.50
CA PRO A 455 17.16 -5.96 17.15
C PRO A 455 16.32 -4.87 16.47
N THR A 456 16.58 -4.65 15.19
CA THR A 456 15.82 -3.76 14.31
C THR A 456 15.37 -4.54 13.09
N ARG A 457 14.12 -4.35 12.67
CA ARG A 457 13.53 -4.89 11.44
C ARG A 457 12.91 -3.74 10.67
N GLU A 458 12.92 -3.82 9.36
CA GLU A 458 12.33 -2.77 8.54
C GLU A 458 11.94 -3.22 7.13
N ILE A 459 10.97 -2.49 6.58
CA ILE A 459 10.85 -2.25 5.15
C ILE A 459 11.64 -0.96 4.90
N GLY A 460 12.76 -1.05 4.19
CA GLY A 460 13.60 0.10 3.85
C GLY A 460 13.23 0.69 2.49
N THR A 461 13.97 1.73 2.07
CA THR A 461 13.74 2.45 0.82
C THR A 461 14.70 2.05 -0.32
N GLN A 462 15.81 1.37 0.01
CA GLN A 462 16.87 1.02 -0.95
C GLN A 462 17.05 -0.50 -1.09
N ILE A 463 17.29 -0.97 -2.32
CA ILE A 463 17.54 -2.38 -2.63
C ILE A 463 18.90 -2.82 -2.12
N SER A 464 19.94 -2.03 -2.36
CA SER A 464 21.31 -2.32 -1.93
C SER A 464 21.41 -2.49 -0.41
N GLU A 465 20.73 -1.64 0.36
CA GLU A 465 20.72 -1.74 1.82
C GLU A 465 20.07 -3.04 2.29
N GLN A 466 18.98 -3.49 1.66
CA GLN A 466 18.37 -4.77 2.01
C GLN A 466 19.18 -5.98 1.54
N LEU A 467 19.91 -5.87 0.43
CA LEU A 467 20.88 -6.89 0.02
C LEU A 467 21.99 -7.05 1.08
N ASP A 468 22.52 -5.95 1.61
CA ASP A 468 23.52 -5.96 2.70
C ASP A 468 22.98 -6.58 4.00
N ARG A 469 21.66 -6.49 4.24
CA ARG A 469 20.99 -7.07 5.41
C ARG A 469 20.69 -8.56 5.25
N ALA A 470 20.38 -8.98 4.03
CA ALA A 470 19.94 -10.32 3.73
C ALA A 470 21.01 -11.36 4.06
N ALA A 471 20.56 -12.56 4.41
CA ALA A 471 21.41 -13.73 4.56
C ALA A 471 21.10 -14.76 3.49
N THR A 472 21.96 -15.79 3.42
CA THR A 472 21.76 -16.95 2.56
C THR A 472 20.32 -17.50 2.69
N ASP A 473 19.68 -17.81 1.57
CA ASP A 473 18.27 -18.25 1.42
C ASP A 473 17.20 -17.18 1.66
N ASP A 474 17.56 -15.94 2.01
CA ASP A 474 16.57 -14.87 2.14
C ASP A 474 16.04 -14.45 0.76
N THR A 475 14.84 -13.88 0.77
CA THR A 475 14.31 -13.11 -0.36
C THR A 475 14.48 -11.63 -0.04
N VAL A 476 14.92 -10.84 -1.02
CA VAL A 476 14.85 -9.38 -1.01
C VAL A 476 13.67 -9.01 -1.90
N LEU A 477 12.54 -8.70 -1.27
CA LEU A 477 11.27 -8.40 -1.93
C LEU A 477 11.16 -6.89 -2.17
N VAL A 478 10.87 -6.49 -3.40
CA VAL A 478 10.89 -5.10 -3.86
C VAL A 478 9.48 -4.67 -4.28
N ALA A 479 8.95 -3.66 -3.61
CA ALA A 479 7.66 -3.04 -3.94
C ALA A 479 7.73 -2.32 -5.31
N PRO A 480 6.58 -2.11 -5.97
CA PRO A 480 6.47 -1.15 -7.06
C PRO A 480 7.16 0.18 -6.72
N GLY A 481 7.92 0.73 -7.67
CA GLY A 481 8.69 1.95 -7.44
C GLY A 481 9.86 2.10 -8.42
N SER A 482 10.55 3.24 -8.34
CA SER A 482 11.75 3.53 -9.13
C SER A 482 12.97 3.62 -8.21
N TYR A 483 13.99 2.82 -8.48
CA TYR A 483 15.18 2.65 -7.65
C TYR A 483 16.43 3.00 -8.47
N GLU A 484 17.02 4.16 -8.23
CA GLU A 484 18.25 4.61 -8.90
C GLU A 484 19.49 4.00 -8.22
N GLU A 485 19.84 2.75 -8.57
CA GLU A 485 20.87 1.99 -7.85
C GLU A 485 21.77 1.13 -8.76
N THR A 486 23.02 0.95 -8.35
CA THR A 486 23.90 -0.10 -8.89
C THR A 486 24.02 -1.21 -7.86
N LEU A 487 23.51 -2.39 -8.20
CA LEU A 487 23.30 -3.49 -7.28
C LEU A 487 24.42 -4.53 -7.40
N THR A 488 24.80 -5.11 -6.26
CA THR A 488 25.63 -6.31 -6.19
C THR A 488 24.91 -7.36 -5.35
N VAL A 489 24.74 -8.55 -5.91
CA VAL A 489 24.17 -9.71 -5.22
C VAL A 489 25.32 -10.68 -4.94
N ASP A 490 25.96 -10.53 -3.79
CA ASP A 490 27.11 -11.32 -3.32
C ASP A 490 26.76 -12.31 -2.19
N GLU A 491 25.51 -12.28 -1.72
CA GLU A 491 24.90 -13.31 -0.86
C GLU A 491 23.88 -14.15 -1.66
N ARG A 492 23.71 -15.43 -1.28
CA ARG A 492 22.81 -16.36 -2.01
C ARG A 492 21.35 -16.08 -1.65
N VAL A 493 20.77 -15.08 -2.29
CA VAL A 493 19.40 -14.59 -2.06
C VAL A 493 18.53 -14.71 -3.31
N THR A 494 17.23 -14.52 -3.14
CA THR A 494 16.29 -14.23 -4.23
C THR A 494 15.96 -12.74 -4.24
N LEU A 495 16.40 -11.98 -5.24
CA LEU A 495 15.91 -10.61 -5.49
C LEU A 495 14.63 -10.70 -6.32
N GLU A 496 13.50 -10.27 -5.77
CA GLU A 496 12.17 -10.42 -6.38
C GLU A 496 11.36 -9.13 -6.36
N GLY A 497 10.83 -8.71 -7.52
CA GLY A 497 9.76 -7.72 -7.59
C GLY A 497 8.40 -8.33 -7.22
N VAL A 498 7.58 -7.58 -6.49
CA VAL A 498 6.22 -8.02 -6.06
C VAL A 498 5.30 -8.26 -7.26
N THR A 499 5.28 -7.32 -8.21
CA THR A 499 4.40 -7.32 -9.39
C THR A 499 5.11 -7.89 -10.62
N ASP A 500 4.37 -8.21 -11.68
CA ASP A 500 4.97 -8.59 -12.96
C ASP A 500 5.73 -7.38 -13.54
N PRO A 501 6.98 -7.53 -14.02
CA PRO A 501 7.78 -6.38 -14.46
C PRO A 501 7.26 -5.76 -15.77
N THR A 502 6.25 -6.36 -16.41
CA THR A 502 5.55 -5.82 -17.59
C THR A 502 4.24 -5.09 -17.26
N ASP A 503 3.81 -5.09 -16.00
CA ASP A 503 2.63 -4.36 -15.52
C ASP A 503 2.88 -2.84 -15.45
N GLY A 504 1.84 -2.07 -15.07
CA GLY A 504 1.89 -0.60 -14.99
C GLY A 504 2.78 -0.08 -13.86
N ASP A 505 2.85 -0.81 -12.74
CA ASP A 505 3.57 -0.42 -11.52
C ASP A 505 4.57 -1.52 -11.10
N PRO A 506 5.68 -1.70 -11.83
CA PRO A 506 6.72 -2.68 -11.49
C PRO A 506 7.79 -2.10 -10.57
N ALA A 507 8.52 -2.98 -9.88
CA ALA A 507 9.81 -2.62 -9.28
C ALA A 507 10.83 -2.33 -10.39
N THR A 508 11.16 -1.05 -10.59
CA THR A 508 12.03 -0.57 -11.68
C THR A 508 13.38 -0.12 -11.14
N VAL A 509 14.44 -0.81 -11.53
CA VAL A 509 15.83 -0.42 -11.26
C VAL A 509 16.34 0.45 -12.41
N ASP A 510 16.59 1.72 -12.12
CA ASP A 510 17.38 2.61 -12.97
C ASP A 510 18.87 2.43 -12.63
N GLY A 511 19.46 1.41 -13.23
CA GLY A 511 20.87 1.10 -13.06
C GLY A 511 21.25 -0.29 -13.52
N THR A 512 22.17 -0.92 -12.81
CA THR A 512 22.74 -2.23 -13.19
C THR A 512 22.78 -3.18 -12.00
N VAL A 513 22.89 -4.48 -12.27
CA VAL A 513 23.03 -5.51 -11.24
C VAL A 513 24.14 -6.49 -11.61
N SER A 514 24.99 -6.83 -10.63
CA SER A 514 25.99 -7.89 -10.72
C SER A 514 25.62 -9.02 -9.77
N VAL A 515 25.35 -10.21 -10.30
CA VAL A 515 25.01 -11.42 -9.55
C VAL A 515 26.26 -12.29 -9.43
N GLN A 516 26.87 -12.25 -8.24
CA GLN A 516 28.16 -12.87 -7.95
C GLN A 516 28.01 -14.10 -7.05
N ALA A 517 26.94 -14.18 -6.26
CA ALA A 517 26.71 -15.28 -5.35
C ALA A 517 26.21 -16.53 -6.06
N ASP A 518 26.83 -17.67 -5.74
CA ASP A 518 26.39 -18.95 -6.27
C ASP A 518 24.97 -19.28 -5.77
N GLY A 519 24.09 -19.76 -6.65
CA GLY A 519 22.72 -20.14 -6.33
C GLY A 519 21.75 -18.97 -6.13
N ALA A 520 22.16 -17.73 -6.41
CA ALA A 520 21.28 -16.57 -6.32
C ALA A 520 20.23 -16.54 -7.44
N THR A 521 19.10 -15.89 -7.17
CA THR A 521 18.01 -15.71 -8.14
C THR A 521 17.68 -14.22 -8.29
N VAL A 522 17.51 -13.76 -9.52
CA VAL A 522 16.96 -12.42 -9.83
C VAL A 522 15.70 -12.60 -10.67
N ARG A 523 14.56 -12.13 -10.17
CA ARG A 523 13.27 -12.37 -10.82
C ARG A 523 12.26 -11.23 -10.68
N LYS A 524 11.39 -11.11 -11.69
CA LYS A 524 10.30 -10.11 -11.71
C LYS A 524 10.75 -8.66 -11.49
N VAL A 525 11.99 -8.33 -11.85
CA VAL A 525 12.49 -6.94 -11.77
C VAL A 525 12.51 -6.33 -13.16
N ARG A 526 12.13 -5.05 -13.26
CA ARG A 526 12.34 -4.25 -14.47
C ARG A 526 13.65 -3.49 -14.34
N PHE A 527 14.57 -3.70 -15.28
CA PHE A 527 15.80 -2.91 -15.41
C PHE A 527 15.64 -1.94 -16.57
N ALA A 528 15.63 -0.65 -16.28
CA ALA A 528 15.45 0.42 -17.26
C ALA A 528 16.45 1.56 -17.03
N PRO A 529 17.75 1.33 -17.26
CA PRO A 529 18.78 2.32 -16.97
C PRO A 529 18.64 3.58 -17.84
N SER A 530 18.60 4.73 -17.20
CA SER A 530 18.68 6.06 -17.83
C SER A 530 20.11 6.40 -18.27
N THR A 531 21.09 5.69 -17.72
CA THR A 531 22.51 5.86 -18.06
C THR A 531 22.79 5.45 -19.51
N VAL A 532 23.45 6.35 -20.26
CA VAL A 532 24.01 6.02 -21.57
C VAL A 532 25.39 5.39 -21.38
N PHE A 533 25.50 4.09 -21.61
CA PHE A 533 26.73 3.34 -21.47
C PHE A 533 27.79 3.81 -22.47
N GLN A 534 29.03 3.90 -22.00
CA GLN A 534 30.19 4.32 -22.80
C GLN A 534 31.17 3.15 -22.92
N PRO A 535 32.00 3.13 -23.98
CA PRO A 535 33.01 2.10 -24.13
C PRO A 535 34.12 2.16 -23.06
N GLY A 536 34.44 1.01 -22.45
CA GLY A 536 35.62 0.83 -21.60
C GLY A 536 35.61 -0.46 -20.77
N GLY A 537 36.76 -1.14 -20.67
CA GLY A 537 36.93 -2.32 -19.80
C GLY A 537 36.28 -3.61 -20.32
N ILE A 538 35.66 -4.38 -19.42
CA ILE A 538 34.75 -5.50 -19.74
C ILE A 538 33.52 -4.92 -20.43
N ASP A 539 32.91 -5.68 -21.36
CA ASP A 539 31.69 -5.24 -22.04
C ASP A 539 30.60 -4.78 -21.05
N PRO A 540 30.09 -3.54 -21.17
CA PRO A 540 29.08 -3.02 -20.25
C PRO A 540 27.84 -3.90 -20.31
N SER A 541 27.24 -4.14 -19.14
CA SER A 541 26.13 -5.08 -18.98
C SER A 541 25.11 -4.52 -17.99
N VAL A 542 23.83 -4.65 -18.28
CA VAL A 542 22.77 -4.25 -17.33
C VAL A 542 22.64 -5.29 -16.22
N LEU A 543 22.62 -6.57 -16.58
CA LEU A 543 22.65 -7.71 -15.67
C LEU A 543 23.87 -8.58 -15.98
N LEU A 544 24.83 -8.59 -15.07
CA LEU A 544 26.06 -9.39 -15.17
C LEU A 544 26.01 -10.57 -14.20
N VAL A 545 26.17 -11.79 -14.71
CA VAL A 545 26.24 -13.03 -13.92
C VAL A 545 27.66 -13.55 -13.90
N THR A 546 28.21 -13.73 -12.71
CA THR A 546 29.54 -14.32 -12.48
C THR A 546 29.55 -15.42 -11.40
N GLY A 547 28.40 -15.74 -10.80
CA GLY A 547 28.24 -16.85 -9.84
C GLY A 547 27.73 -18.14 -10.49
N ASP A 548 28.01 -19.28 -9.87
CA ASP A 548 27.52 -20.61 -10.26
C ASP A 548 26.03 -20.79 -9.90
N ASP A 549 25.32 -21.70 -10.56
CA ASP A 549 23.93 -22.08 -10.23
C ASP A 549 22.93 -20.90 -10.15
N VAL A 550 23.22 -19.77 -10.83
CA VAL A 550 22.40 -18.56 -10.81
C VAL A 550 21.16 -18.70 -11.71
N THR A 551 20.01 -18.22 -11.23
CA THR A 551 18.77 -18.13 -12.02
C THR A 551 18.41 -16.66 -12.31
N VAL A 552 18.25 -16.33 -13.60
CA VAL A 552 17.74 -15.03 -14.07
C VAL A 552 16.41 -15.30 -14.76
N GLU A 553 15.30 -15.00 -14.10
CA GLU A 553 13.98 -15.40 -14.59
C GLU A 553 12.93 -14.28 -14.62
N ALA A 554 12.07 -14.27 -15.64
CA ALA A 554 10.89 -13.41 -15.68
C ALA A 554 11.17 -11.92 -15.42
N ASN A 555 12.33 -11.40 -15.85
CA ASN A 555 12.67 -9.98 -15.74
C ASN A 555 12.33 -9.22 -17.03
N LEU A 556 12.17 -7.90 -16.93
CA LEU A 556 12.10 -7.00 -18.09
C LEU A 556 13.36 -6.15 -18.15
N LEU A 557 14.14 -6.23 -19.22
CA LEU A 557 15.29 -5.35 -19.45
C LEU A 557 15.00 -4.50 -20.68
N GLU A 558 14.92 -3.17 -20.52
CA GLU A 558 14.57 -2.27 -21.63
C GLU A 558 15.19 -0.88 -21.56
N GLY A 559 15.02 -0.10 -22.64
CA GLY A 559 15.48 1.29 -22.68
C GLY A 559 17.00 1.43 -22.66
N ILE A 560 17.74 0.38 -22.98
CA ILE A 560 19.19 0.32 -22.83
C ILE A 560 19.86 1.15 -23.93
N ARG A 561 20.70 2.12 -23.55
CA ARG A 561 21.38 3.03 -24.47
C ARG A 561 22.89 2.97 -24.29
N ALA A 562 23.63 2.83 -25.39
CA ALA A 562 25.08 2.99 -25.41
C ALA A 562 25.50 3.93 -26.54
N ASP A 563 26.64 4.61 -26.37
CA ASP A 563 27.20 5.50 -27.37
C ASP A 563 28.69 5.21 -27.60
N ASN A 564 28.98 4.66 -28.78
CA ASN A 564 30.30 4.38 -29.31
C ASN A 564 30.75 5.42 -30.36
N THR A 565 29.98 6.48 -30.62
CA THR A 565 30.36 7.54 -31.58
C THR A 565 31.61 8.31 -31.13
N THR A 566 31.80 8.41 -29.80
CA THR A 566 32.98 8.99 -29.15
C THR A 566 33.63 7.98 -28.22
N VAL A 567 34.65 7.27 -28.71
CA VAL A 567 35.46 6.37 -27.88
C VAL A 567 36.52 7.19 -27.15
N PRO A 568 36.67 7.09 -25.81
CA PRO A 568 37.74 7.75 -25.07
C PRO A 568 39.15 7.34 -25.54
N ASP A 569 40.12 8.26 -25.44
CA ASP A 569 41.52 7.99 -25.79
C ASP A 569 42.06 6.79 -25.00
N GLY A 570 42.64 5.80 -25.70
CA GLY A 570 43.29 4.63 -25.09
C GLY A 570 42.41 3.38 -24.94
N ILE A 571 41.17 3.40 -25.44
CA ILE A 571 40.29 2.22 -25.51
C ILE A 571 40.40 1.57 -26.90
N ASP A 572 41.12 0.45 -26.94
CA ASP A 572 41.34 -0.39 -28.13
C ASP A 572 40.57 -1.73 -28.05
N THR A 573 39.53 -1.84 -27.22
CA THR A 573 38.56 -2.95 -27.24
C THR A 573 37.16 -2.48 -27.62
N PRO A 574 36.31 -3.34 -28.23
CA PRO A 574 34.95 -2.93 -28.56
C PRO A 574 34.16 -2.81 -27.27
N ALA A 575 33.11 -1.99 -27.29
CA ALA A 575 32.09 -2.07 -26.24
C ALA A 575 30.83 -2.61 -26.86
N THR A 576 30.56 -3.87 -26.57
CA THR A 576 29.24 -4.44 -26.78
C THR A 576 28.43 -4.14 -25.52
N ILE A 577 27.32 -3.42 -25.65
CA ILE A 577 26.36 -3.34 -24.55
C ILE A 577 25.55 -4.62 -24.52
N ASN A 578 25.47 -5.26 -23.35
CA ASN A 578 24.70 -6.48 -23.14
C ASN A 578 23.55 -6.19 -22.19
N ALA A 579 22.35 -6.71 -22.46
CA ALA A 579 21.30 -6.68 -21.43
C ALA A 579 21.61 -7.71 -20.34
N ILE A 580 21.81 -8.97 -20.74
CA ILE A 580 22.22 -10.07 -19.86
C ILE A 580 23.58 -10.60 -20.32
N HIS A 581 24.53 -10.69 -19.40
CA HIS A 581 25.88 -11.20 -19.68
C HIS A 581 26.27 -12.26 -18.65
N VAL A 582 26.41 -13.51 -19.09
CA VAL A 582 27.00 -14.60 -18.30
C VAL A 582 28.48 -14.65 -18.66
N PHE A 583 29.33 -14.35 -17.68
CA PHE A 583 30.75 -14.13 -17.93
C PHE A 583 31.62 -14.71 -16.83
N ASP A 584 32.66 -15.42 -17.26
CA ASP A 584 33.84 -15.62 -16.42
C ASP A 584 35.11 -15.61 -17.27
N ALA A 585 36.20 -15.16 -16.67
CA ALA A 585 37.54 -15.26 -17.25
C ALA A 585 38.48 -16.09 -16.38
N SER A 586 38.05 -16.59 -15.23
CA SER A 586 38.90 -17.34 -14.31
C SER A 586 39.24 -18.76 -14.83
N GLU A 587 40.10 -19.47 -14.09
CA GLU A 587 40.41 -20.88 -14.36
C GLU A 587 39.27 -21.83 -13.93
N SER A 588 38.32 -21.35 -13.12
CA SER A 588 37.19 -22.12 -12.60
C SER A 588 35.92 -21.72 -13.36
N PRO A 589 35.33 -22.61 -14.17
CA PRO A 589 34.17 -22.23 -14.96
C PRO A 589 32.98 -21.84 -14.09
N VAL A 590 32.28 -20.78 -14.48
CA VAL A 590 30.91 -20.51 -14.03
C VAL A 590 29.95 -21.45 -14.77
N GLY A 591 29.06 -22.12 -14.06
CA GLY A 591 28.14 -23.10 -14.62
C GLY A 591 26.82 -23.22 -13.89
N GLY A 592 25.89 -23.98 -14.46
CA GLY A 592 24.54 -24.17 -13.88
C GLY A 592 23.64 -22.94 -14.01
N VAL A 593 23.96 -22.00 -14.90
CA VAL A 593 23.21 -20.75 -15.05
C VAL A 593 21.95 -20.97 -15.88
N VAL A 594 20.81 -20.48 -15.38
CA VAL A 594 19.53 -20.49 -16.08
C VAL A 594 19.11 -19.07 -16.41
N VAL A 595 18.82 -18.80 -17.68
CA VAL A 595 18.26 -17.54 -18.16
C VAL A 595 16.92 -17.86 -18.81
N GLN A 596 15.81 -17.65 -18.09
CA GLN A 596 14.50 -18.10 -18.53
C GLN A 596 13.41 -17.01 -18.51
N ASP A 597 12.49 -17.06 -19.47
CA ASP A 597 11.27 -16.24 -19.48
C ASP A 597 11.48 -14.72 -19.34
N ASN A 598 12.68 -14.20 -19.61
CA ASN A 598 12.97 -12.77 -19.56
C ASN A 598 12.47 -12.09 -20.84
N THR A 599 12.03 -10.84 -20.71
CA THR A 599 11.79 -9.95 -21.84
C THR A 599 12.94 -8.96 -21.95
N VAL A 600 13.66 -8.97 -23.06
CA VAL A 600 14.73 -8.02 -23.37
C VAL A 600 14.33 -7.22 -24.59
N ARG A 601 14.22 -5.90 -24.47
CA ARG A 601 13.81 -5.06 -25.60
C ARG A 601 14.46 -3.70 -25.66
N ASP A 602 14.33 -3.03 -26.80
CA ASP A 602 14.69 -1.62 -26.97
C ASP A 602 16.13 -1.34 -26.54
N ILE A 603 17.09 -2.01 -27.19
CA ILE A 603 18.53 -1.79 -26.99
C ILE A 603 19.06 -1.02 -28.19
N VAL A 604 19.75 0.08 -27.94
CA VAL A 604 20.40 0.88 -28.98
C VAL A 604 21.85 1.18 -28.58
N ASN A 605 22.81 0.75 -29.41
CA ASN A 605 24.19 1.22 -29.34
C ASN A 605 24.52 2.09 -30.56
N ASP A 606 24.55 3.40 -30.35
CA ASP A 606 24.91 4.37 -31.36
C ASP A 606 26.39 4.26 -31.71
N GLY A 607 26.72 4.32 -32.99
CA GLY A 607 28.11 4.28 -33.45
C GLY A 607 28.28 5.02 -34.78
N ASP A 608 29.54 5.20 -35.18
CA ASP A 608 29.91 5.97 -36.36
C ASP A 608 30.58 5.08 -37.41
N VAL A 609 29.78 4.59 -38.36
CA VAL A 609 30.23 3.75 -39.48
C VAL A 609 31.18 4.44 -40.46
N SER A 610 31.40 5.75 -40.32
CA SER A 610 32.39 6.48 -41.13
C SER A 610 33.81 6.45 -40.54
N LYS A 611 33.96 6.05 -39.28
CA LYS A 611 35.26 5.89 -38.60
C LYS A 611 35.77 4.46 -38.78
N GLU A 612 36.89 4.11 -38.15
CA GLU A 612 37.34 2.72 -38.07
C GLU A 612 36.88 2.10 -36.75
N TRP A 613 37.13 0.80 -36.59
CA TRP A 613 37.08 0.11 -35.30
C TRP A 613 37.76 0.98 -34.20
N PRO A 614 37.21 1.15 -32.97
CA PRO A 614 36.02 0.53 -32.36
C PRO A 614 34.71 1.33 -32.49
N HIS A 615 34.69 2.39 -33.29
CA HIS A 615 33.62 3.40 -33.26
C HIS A 615 32.25 2.92 -33.74
N TYR A 616 32.15 1.72 -34.32
CA TYR A 616 30.87 1.14 -34.73
C TYR A 616 30.06 0.59 -33.56
N GLY A 617 30.71 0.13 -32.49
CA GLY A 617 30.06 -0.48 -31.32
C GLY A 617 29.40 -1.84 -31.58
N GLY A 618 28.68 -2.35 -30.59
CA GLY A 618 27.90 -3.57 -30.70
C GLY A 618 26.79 -3.65 -29.65
N ALA A 619 25.75 -4.43 -29.92
CA ALA A 619 24.69 -4.70 -28.97
C ALA A 619 24.36 -6.19 -28.91
N SER A 620 24.14 -6.72 -27.72
CA SER A 620 23.59 -8.06 -27.52
C SER A 620 22.47 -8.05 -26.49
N ALA A 621 21.43 -8.88 -26.70
CA ALA A 621 20.44 -9.10 -25.66
C ALA A 621 20.98 -10.07 -24.60
N ILE A 622 21.43 -11.26 -25.01
CA ILE A 622 22.01 -12.26 -24.10
C ILE A 622 23.38 -12.70 -24.61
N LYS A 623 24.41 -12.55 -23.77
CA LYS A 623 25.78 -12.96 -24.09
C LYS A 623 26.30 -14.00 -23.10
N VAL A 624 26.87 -15.07 -23.61
CA VAL A 624 27.63 -16.06 -22.84
C VAL A 624 29.08 -15.99 -23.30
N GLN A 625 30.01 -15.71 -22.38
CA GLN A 625 31.38 -15.43 -22.75
C GLN A 625 32.40 -16.00 -21.76
N GLY A 626 33.48 -16.56 -22.29
CA GLY A 626 34.66 -16.95 -21.52
C GLY A 626 34.58 -18.36 -20.91
N THR A 627 35.11 -18.54 -19.71
CA THR A 627 35.18 -19.83 -19.01
C THR A 627 33.82 -20.17 -18.40
N VAL A 628 32.86 -20.58 -19.22
CA VAL A 628 31.50 -20.91 -18.78
C VAL A 628 31.15 -22.34 -19.17
N ASP A 629 30.47 -23.12 -18.34
CA ASP A 629 30.05 -24.51 -18.62
C ASP A 629 28.66 -24.82 -18.07
N GLY A 630 27.67 -24.97 -18.95
CA GLY A 630 26.29 -25.27 -18.57
C GLY A 630 25.47 -24.00 -18.38
N VAL A 631 24.92 -23.50 -19.49
CA VAL A 631 23.98 -22.37 -19.50
C VAL A 631 22.73 -22.77 -20.28
N ASP A 632 21.58 -22.71 -19.62
CA ASP A 632 20.28 -22.95 -20.24
C ASP A 632 19.57 -21.61 -20.47
N ILE A 633 19.25 -21.30 -21.74
CA ILE A 633 18.60 -20.06 -22.15
C ILE A 633 17.28 -20.41 -22.84
N PHE A 634 16.14 -20.22 -22.17
CA PHE A 634 14.86 -20.63 -22.74
C PHE A 634 13.65 -19.76 -22.40
N GLY A 635 12.64 -19.78 -23.28
CA GLY A 635 11.39 -19.02 -23.06
C GLY A 635 11.55 -17.49 -23.11
N ASN A 636 12.75 -16.97 -23.37
CA ASN A 636 13.00 -15.52 -23.39
C ASN A 636 12.39 -14.87 -24.63
N THR A 637 11.92 -13.63 -24.48
CA THR A 637 11.52 -12.76 -25.58
C THR A 637 12.58 -11.69 -25.80
N VAL A 638 13.16 -11.65 -27.00
CA VAL A 638 14.13 -10.64 -27.42
C VAL A 638 13.56 -9.85 -28.57
N GLU A 639 13.48 -8.53 -28.45
CA GLU A 639 13.01 -7.67 -29.53
C GLU A 639 13.74 -6.33 -29.63
N ASP A 640 13.82 -5.75 -30.83
CA ASP A 640 14.30 -4.37 -31.00
C ASP A 640 15.71 -4.11 -30.45
N VAL A 641 16.69 -4.90 -30.90
CA VAL A 641 18.12 -4.68 -30.63
C VAL A 641 18.78 -4.08 -31.86
N TYR A 642 19.47 -2.96 -31.68
CA TYR A 642 20.04 -2.18 -32.77
C TYR A 642 21.44 -1.66 -32.43
N SER A 643 22.34 -1.69 -33.41
CA SER A 643 23.66 -1.07 -33.31
C SER A 643 24.18 -0.63 -34.68
N ALA A 644 25.00 0.41 -34.71
CA ALA A 644 25.78 0.76 -35.91
C ALA A 644 26.82 -0.32 -36.27
N GLY A 645 27.22 -1.18 -35.33
CA GLY A 645 28.07 -2.33 -35.55
C GLY A 645 27.29 -3.63 -35.56
N TRP A 646 27.73 -4.62 -34.79
CA TRP A 646 27.08 -5.94 -34.74
C TRP A 646 25.89 -5.95 -33.79
N THR A 647 24.95 -6.85 -34.07
CA THR A 647 23.75 -7.04 -33.25
C THR A 647 23.49 -8.53 -33.07
N TRP A 648 23.43 -8.96 -31.82
CA TRP A 648 23.13 -10.34 -31.44
C TRP A 648 21.83 -10.40 -30.62
N GLY A 649 20.94 -11.32 -30.97
CA GLY A 649 19.88 -11.75 -30.04
C GLY A 649 20.53 -12.51 -28.89
N ILE A 650 21.10 -13.67 -29.19
CA ILE A 650 21.85 -14.50 -28.25
C ILE A 650 23.21 -14.84 -28.88
N VAL A 651 24.30 -14.78 -28.11
CA VAL A 651 25.64 -15.11 -28.62
C VAL A 651 26.49 -15.87 -27.60
N SER A 652 27.17 -16.92 -28.08
CA SER A 652 28.25 -17.62 -27.37
C SER A 652 29.59 -17.13 -27.92
N THR A 653 30.46 -16.60 -27.06
CA THR A 653 31.68 -15.91 -27.47
C THR A 653 32.92 -16.47 -26.79
N HIS A 654 33.93 -16.81 -27.59
CA HIS A 654 35.26 -17.16 -27.12
C HIS A 654 36.00 -15.94 -26.57
N THR A 655 36.80 -16.13 -25.52
CA THR A 655 37.63 -15.08 -24.92
C THR A 655 39.12 -15.40 -25.11
N THR A 656 39.87 -14.42 -25.62
CA THR A 656 41.34 -14.47 -25.77
C THR A 656 42.06 -13.43 -24.91
N THR A 657 41.43 -12.93 -23.85
CA THR A 657 41.95 -11.82 -23.04
C THR A 657 43.30 -12.18 -22.39
N ASP A 658 44.25 -11.24 -22.44
CA ASP A 658 45.57 -11.38 -21.83
C ASP A 658 45.46 -11.73 -20.33
N GLY A 659 46.04 -12.86 -19.94
CA GLY A 659 46.07 -13.34 -18.55
C GLY A 659 45.20 -14.56 -18.25
N TYR A 660 44.24 -14.89 -19.13
CA TYR A 660 43.23 -15.93 -18.89
C TYR A 660 43.24 -17.08 -19.90
N GLY A 661 44.09 -16.98 -20.93
CA GLY A 661 44.21 -18.00 -21.97
C GLY A 661 43.11 -17.89 -23.03
N SER A 662 42.95 -18.96 -23.81
CA SER A 662 41.97 -19.09 -24.89
C SER A 662 40.89 -20.04 -24.38
N VAL A 663 39.72 -19.49 -24.06
CA VAL A 663 38.61 -20.21 -23.39
C VAL A 663 37.29 -19.96 -24.09
N SER A 664 36.49 -21.01 -24.25
CA SER A 664 35.16 -20.97 -24.87
C SER A 664 34.11 -21.46 -23.88
N PRO A 665 32.89 -20.89 -23.94
CA PRO A 665 31.74 -21.47 -23.29
C PRO A 665 31.52 -22.93 -23.72
N LYS A 666 31.04 -23.75 -22.80
CA LYS A 666 30.70 -25.15 -22.99
C LYS A 666 29.25 -25.39 -22.58
N SER A 667 28.61 -26.38 -23.20
CA SER A 667 27.28 -26.84 -22.82
C SER A 667 26.25 -25.70 -22.77
N VAL A 668 26.12 -24.94 -23.87
CA VAL A 668 25.14 -23.84 -23.98
C VAL A 668 23.89 -24.35 -24.69
N ALA A 669 22.73 -24.30 -24.02
CA ALA A 669 21.44 -24.66 -24.59
C ALA A 669 20.58 -23.42 -24.82
N VAL A 670 20.06 -23.27 -26.03
CA VAL A 670 19.18 -22.17 -26.44
C VAL A 670 17.89 -22.77 -26.96
N GLU A 671 16.85 -22.77 -26.13
CA GLU A 671 15.60 -23.47 -26.41
C GLU A 671 14.35 -22.58 -26.34
N GLY A 672 13.44 -22.63 -27.31
CA GLY A 672 12.10 -22.05 -27.10
C GLY A 672 12.03 -20.53 -26.99
N ASN A 673 13.07 -19.78 -27.40
CA ASN A 673 13.11 -18.32 -27.31
C ASN A 673 12.40 -17.66 -28.49
N SER A 674 11.79 -16.49 -28.30
CA SER A 674 11.21 -15.65 -29.36
C SER A 674 12.10 -14.43 -29.62
N ILE A 675 12.79 -14.41 -30.77
CA ILE A 675 13.75 -13.36 -31.15
C ILE A 675 13.27 -12.63 -32.39
N ARG A 676 13.18 -11.29 -32.31
CA ARG A 676 12.66 -10.49 -33.42
C ARG A 676 13.25 -9.11 -33.58
N ARG A 677 13.14 -8.56 -34.79
CA ARG A 677 13.49 -7.15 -35.11
C ARG A 677 14.90 -6.76 -34.64
N LEU A 678 15.89 -7.48 -35.13
CA LEU A 678 17.31 -7.19 -34.88
C LEU A 678 17.90 -6.52 -36.10
N ASN A 679 18.40 -5.29 -35.99
CA ASN A 679 19.08 -4.57 -37.10
C ASN A 679 18.49 -4.89 -38.50
N THR A 680 17.22 -4.58 -38.71
CA THR A 680 16.49 -4.92 -39.94
C THR A 680 16.60 -3.83 -41.01
N ALA A 681 16.36 -4.18 -42.28
CA ALA A 681 16.28 -3.17 -43.34
C ALA A 681 15.18 -2.14 -43.02
N GLY A 682 15.55 -0.85 -43.00
CA GLY A 682 14.66 0.24 -42.59
C GLY A 682 14.62 0.54 -41.09
N SER A 683 15.40 -0.19 -40.27
CA SER A 683 15.69 0.21 -38.89
C SER A 683 16.56 1.47 -38.83
N GLN A 684 16.80 1.98 -37.61
CA GLN A 684 17.63 3.16 -37.33
C GLN A 684 18.96 3.17 -38.09
N PHE A 685 19.65 2.03 -38.16
CA PHE A 685 20.97 1.92 -38.81
C PHE A 685 20.90 1.45 -40.26
N SER A 686 19.74 0.96 -40.74
CA SER A 686 19.53 0.52 -42.13
C SER A 686 20.71 -0.30 -42.69
N PRO A 687 20.95 -1.51 -42.15
CA PRO A 687 22.16 -2.27 -42.40
C PRO A 687 22.34 -2.62 -43.87
N THR A 688 23.60 -2.81 -44.25
CA THR A 688 23.94 -3.11 -45.64
C THR A 688 23.44 -4.50 -46.02
N THR A 689 23.28 -4.75 -47.32
CA THR A 689 22.99 -6.10 -47.81
C THR A 689 24.24 -7.01 -47.80
N ASP A 690 25.40 -6.46 -47.45
CA ASP A 690 26.64 -7.21 -47.31
C ASP A 690 26.81 -7.58 -45.82
N PRO A 691 26.70 -8.86 -45.46
CA PRO A 691 26.79 -9.28 -44.06
C PRO A 691 28.19 -9.10 -43.46
N THR A 692 29.19 -8.69 -44.26
CA THR A 692 30.57 -8.45 -43.82
C THR A 692 30.91 -6.96 -43.66
N SER A 693 29.93 -6.06 -43.86
CA SER A 693 30.14 -4.61 -43.82
C SER A 693 29.17 -3.90 -42.87
N ALA A 694 29.71 -3.02 -42.01
CA ALA A 694 28.92 -2.18 -41.11
C ALA A 694 28.05 -1.14 -41.86
N PRO A 695 26.85 -0.81 -41.36
CA PRO A 695 26.16 -1.44 -40.23
C PRO A 695 25.77 -2.88 -40.56
N TYR A 696 26.10 -3.80 -39.65
CA TYR A 696 25.94 -5.23 -39.90
C TYR A 696 24.48 -5.64 -39.73
N PRO A 697 23.96 -6.55 -40.58
CA PRO A 697 22.65 -7.12 -40.37
C PRO A 697 22.56 -7.83 -39.01
N GLY A 698 21.40 -7.73 -38.35
CA GLY A 698 21.18 -8.37 -37.05
C GLY A 698 21.14 -9.89 -37.15
N SER A 699 21.68 -10.55 -36.13
CA SER A 699 21.77 -12.01 -36.03
C SER A 699 21.03 -12.54 -34.80
N ALA A 700 20.09 -13.46 -34.98
CA ALA A 700 19.32 -14.01 -33.86
C ALA A 700 20.18 -14.86 -32.93
N PHE A 701 21.02 -15.75 -33.48
CA PHE A 701 21.99 -16.54 -32.73
C PHE A 701 23.40 -16.46 -33.33
N GLY A 702 24.44 -16.49 -32.50
CA GLY A 702 25.83 -16.49 -32.93
C GLY A 702 26.76 -17.38 -32.11
N VAL A 703 27.68 -18.06 -32.80
CA VAL A 703 28.92 -18.60 -32.23
C VAL A 703 30.07 -17.72 -32.73
N ASP A 704 30.65 -16.93 -31.84
CA ASP A 704 31.64 -15.90 -32.15
C ASP A 704 33.03 -16.18 -31.55
N GLY A 705 34.07 -15.59 -32.14
CA GLY A 705 35.45 -15.69 -31.65
C GLY A 705 36.11 -17.07 -31.79
N ASN A 706 35.53 -17.97 -32.58
CA ASN A 706 35.87 -19.41 -32.63
C ASN A 706 35.47 -20.18 -31.35
N ALA A 707 34.36 -19.81 -30.70
CA ALA A 707 33.74 -20.69 -29.70
C ALA A 707 33.34 -22.02 -30.34
N ASP A 708 33.32 -23.10 -29.57
CA ASP A 708 33.09 -24.46 -30.11
C ASP A 708 31.60 -24.66 -30.43
N ALA A 709 31.29 -24.80 -31.72
CA ALA A 709 29.91 -24.95 -32.17
C ALA A 709 29.28 -26.30 -31.81
N ASP A 710 30.07 -27.37 -31.56
CA ASP A 710 29.54 -28.67 -31.13
C ASP A 710 29.08 -28.64 -29.66
N LEU A 711 29.46 -27.62 -28.90
CA LEU A 711 29.08 -27.43 -27.49
C LEU A 711 27.88 -26.49 -27.31
N VAL A 712 27.19 -26.17 -28.40
CA VAL A 712 26.03 -25.29 -28.43
C VAL A 712 24.85 -26.04 -29.05
N SER A 713 23.68 -25.97 -28.41
CA SER A 713 22.42 -26.47 -28.98
C SER A 713 21.41 -25.33 -29.15
N VAL A 714 20.80 -25.24 -30.33
CA VAL A 714 19.84 -24.18 -30.68
C VAL A 714 18.59 -24.83 -31.25
N THR A 715 17.53 -24.94 -30.45
CA THR A 715 16.33 -25.70 -30.80
C THR A 715 15.04 -25.00 -30.39
N ASN A 716 13.94 -25.28 -31.07
CA ASN A 716 12.60 -24.76 -30.81
C ASN A 716 12.47 -23.23 -30.72
N ASN A 717 13.43 -22.46 -31.24
CA ASN A 717 13.37 -21.00 -31.19
C ASN A 717 12.54 -20.42 -32.35
N ASN A 718 12.01 -19.22 -32.15
CA ASN A 718 11.17 -18.48 -33.06
C ASN A 718 11.91 -17.20 -33.51
N PHE A 719 12.26 -17.12 -34.81
CA PHE A 719 13.03 -16.02 -35.39
C PHE A 719 12.19 -15.19 -36.36
N VAL A 720 11.81 -13.96 -35.99
CA VAL A 720 10.91 -13.12 -36.81
C VAL A 720 11.55 -11.79 -37.18
N GLN A 721 11.55 -11.42 -38.46
CA GLN A 721 12.12 -10.14 -38.88
C GLN A 721 13.55 -9.96 -38.36
N VAL A 722 14.39 -10.96 -38.55
CA VAL A 722 15.82 -10.93 -38.23
C VAL A 722 16.57 -11.22 -39.51
N PRO A 723 17.55 -10.41 -39.93
CA PRO A 723 18.22 -10.64 -41.21
C PRO A 723 18.94 -11.98 -41.29
N ILE A 724 19.65 -12.31 -40.20
CA ILE A 724 20.41 -13.54 -40.05
C ILE A 724 19.86 -14.26 -38.82
N GLY A 725 19.61 -15.56 -38.93
CA GLY A 725 19.04 -16.37 -37.85
C GLY A 725 20.11 -17.09 -37.06
N ALA A 726 21.17 -17.54 -37.74
CA ALA A 726 22.32 -18.14 -37.08
C ALA A 726 23.62 -17.79 -37.80
N VAL A 727 24.67 -17.53 -37.02
CA VAL A 727 26.06 -17.33 -37.48
C VAL A 727 26.98 -18.29 -36.74
N THR A 728 27.93 -18.90 -37.44
CA THR A 728 29.04 -19.62 -36.81
C THR A 728 30.37 -19.16 -37.39
N LYS A 729 31.28 -18.76 -36.49
CA LYS A 729 32.66 -18.42 -36.79
C LYS A 729 33.65 -19.51 -36.38
N ASP A 730 33.17 -20.73 -36.19
CA ASP A 730 34.00 -21.88 -35.82
C ASP A 730 34.31 -22.77 -37.04
N PRO A 731 35.53 -22.72 -37.61
CA PRO A 731 35.85 -23.48 -38.81
C PRO A 731 35.95 -24.99 -38.66
N ASP A 732 36.02 -25.49 -37.43
CA ASP A 732 36.35 -26.89 -37.18
C ASP A 732 35.10 -27.73 -36.86
N HIS A 733 33.95 -27.10 -36.56
CA HIS A 733 32.74 -27.79 -36.10
C HIS A 733 31.46 -27.38 -36.86
N THR A 734 30.34 -28.04 -36.53
CA THR A 734 29.04 -27.85 -37.18
C THR A 734 28.00 -27.37 -36.18
N LEU A 735 27.42 -26.20 -36.39
CA LEU A 735 26.29 -25.74 -35.57
C LEU A 735 24.98 -26.39 -36.05
N ASP A 736 24.31 -27.15 -35.17
CA ASP A 736 22.99 -27.74 -35.44
C ASP A 736 21.87 -26.78 -35.03
N VAL A 737 21.12 -26.29 -36.02
CA VAL A 737 19.98 -25.38 -35.88
C VAL A 737 18.71 -25.97 -36.53
N THR A 738 18.64 -27.29 -36.65
CA THR A 738 17.57 -27.98 -37.39
C THR A 738 16.16 -27.70 -36.89
N GLN A 739 15.96 -27.48 -35.59
CA GLN A 739 14.62 -27.44 -34.99
C GLN A 739 14.14 -26.03 -34.67
N ASN A 740 14.35 -25.02 -35.52
CA ASN A 740 13.90 -23.65 -35.25
C ASN A 740 12.86 -23.16 -36.26
N TRP A 741 12.03 -22.19 -35.90
CA TRP A 741 11.13 -21.50 -36.82
C TRP A 741 11.79 -20.22 -37.33
N TRP A 742 11.86 -20.07 -38.65
CA TRP A 742 12.69 -19.06 -39.32
C TRP A 742 11.88 -17.88 -39.87
N GLY A 743 10.75 -17.58 -39.22
CA GLY A 743 9.88 -16.45 -39.60
C GLY A 743 9.06 -16.67 -40.85
N ASP A 744 9.13 -17.87 -41.44
CA ASP A 744 8.36 -18.33 -42.60
C ASP A 744 8.19 -19.85 -42.52
N ASP A 745 7.02 -20.32 -42.94
CA ASP A 745 6.67 -21.75 -42.92
C ASP A 745 7.55 -22.60 -43.85
N THR A 746 8.30 -21.98 -44.77
CA THR A 746 9.23 -22.64 -45.72
C THR A 746 10.67 -22.74 -45.24
N GLY A 747 10.95 -22.31 -43.99
CA GLY A 747 12.28 -22.36 -43.39
C GLY A 747 13.11 -21.10 -43.65
N PRO A 748 14.42 -21.13 -43.38
CA PRO A 748 15.28 -19.97 -43.56
C PRO A 748 15.31 -19.58 -45.04
N GLY A 749 14.73 -18.43 -45.34
CA GLY A 749 14.80 -17.77 -46.64
C GLY A 749 15.96 -16.81 -46.67
N THR A 750 15.83 -15.73 -47.43
CA THR A 750 17.01 -15.15 -48.01
C THR A 750 17.09 -13.63 -47.97
N LEU A 751 18.02 -13.18 -47.16
CA LEU A 751 18.72 -11.94 -47.40
C LEU A 751 20.10 -12.30 -47.98
N VAL A 752 20.65 -11.42 -48.80
CA VAL A 752 21.78 -11.70 -49.71
C VAL A 752 23.05 -12.07 -48.94
N GLY A 753 23.73 -13.16 -49.33
CA GLY A 753 25.09 -13.48 -48.88
C GLY A 753 25.35 -15.00 -48.81
N ASN A 754 26.37 -15.47 -49.54
CA ASN A 754 26.95 -16.83 -49.57
C ASN A 754 25.97 -18.01 -49.36
N PRO A 755 25.49 -18.70 -50.41
CA PRO A 755 24.62 -19.85 -50.22
C PRO A 755 25.29 -20.92 -49.35
N VAL A 756 24.68 -21.26 -48.21
CA VAL A 756 25.16 -22.32 -47.32
C VAL A 756 24.42 -23.60 -47.64
N GLU A 757 25.17 -24.66 -47.95
CA GLU A 757 24.65 -26.01 -48.11
C GLU A 757 24.65 -26.71 -46.74
N ASP A 758 23.51 -27.28 -46.34
CA ASP A 758 23.41 -28.16 -45.17
C ASP A 758 24.36 -29.34 -45.37
N ALA A 759 25.27 -29.54 -44.41
CA ALA A 759 26.32 -30.55 -44.50
C ALA A 759 25.79 -32.00 -44.54
N SER A 760 24.54 -32.22 -44.10
CA SER A 760 23.89 -33.53 -43.98
C SER A 760 22.82 -33.80 -45.04
N THR A 761 22.04 -32.78 -45.43
CA THR A 761 20.88 -32.91 -46.32
C THR A 761 21.15 -32.38 -47.73
N GLY A 762 22.17 -31.53 -47.91
CA GLY A 762 22.44 -30.84 -49.18
C GLY A 762 21.42 -29.73 -49.50
N ALA A 763 20.57 -29.36 -48.53
CA ALA A 763 19.66 -28.23 -48.66
C ALA A 763 20.46 -26.91 -48.78
N VAL A 764 20.01 -25.96 -49.60
CA VAL A 764 20.78 -24.72 -49.85
C VAL A 764 19.97 -23.50 -49.43
N ALA A 765 20.47 -22.72 -48.47
CA ALA A 765 19.95 -21.39 -48.13
C ALA A 765 20.47 -20.37 -49.16
N ASN A 766 19.72 -20.10 -50.25
CA ASN A 766 20.30 -19.65 -51.52
C ASN A 766 20.01 -18.21 -51.99
N GLY A 767 19.52 -17.29 -51.16
CA GLY A 767 19.41 -15.90 -51.61
C GLY A 767 18.11 -15.42 -52.32
N ALA A 768 17.01 -16.21 -52.48
CA ALA A 768 15.78 -15.81 -53.22
C ALA A 768 14.37 -15.45 -52.56
N GLY A 769 14.07 -15.43 -51.24
CA GLY A 769 12.79 -14.98 -50.62
C GLY A 769 12.86 -14.28 -49.23
N SER A 770 11.72 -13.89 -48.65
CA SER A 770 11.56 -12.98 -47.49
C SER A 770 11.87 -13.52 -46.08
N ALA A 771 12.58 -14.63 -45.96
CA ALA A 771 12.86 -15.28 -44.67
C ALA A 771 14.34 -15.19 -44.25
N VAL A 772 14.65 -15.65 -43.04
CA VAL A 772 15.92 -15.39 -42.31
C VAL A 772 17.09 -16.22 -42.87
N SER A 773 18.33 -15.69 -42.98
CA SER A 773 19.50 -16.43 -43.52
C SER A 773 20.40 -17.11 -42.47
N VAL A 774 21.27 -18.03 -42.92
CA VAL A 774 22.34 -18.66 -42.10
C VAL A 774 23.71 -18.27 -42.68
N GLN A 775 24.68 -17.89 -41.83
CA GLN A 775 25.98 -17.37 -42.29
C GLN A 775 27.17 -18.16 -41.76
N VAL A 776 28.04 -18.60 -42.69
CA VAL A 776 29.34 -19.23 -42.42
C VAL A 776 30.45 -18.18 -42.47
N GLU A 777 31.05 -17.86 -41.32
CA GLU A 777 32.29 -17.08 -41.22
C GLU A 777 33.40 -17.90 -40.57
N GLY A 778 33.56 -19.13 -41.05
CA GLY A 778 34.50 -20.07 -40.48
C GLY A 778 34.01 -21.49 -40.70
N GLY A 779 32.79 -21.81 -40.24
CA GLY A 779 32.30 -23.18 -40.02
C GLY A 779 31.29 -23.79 -40.97
N SER A 780 30.45 -24.66 -40.43
CA SER A 780 29.38 -25.35 -41.16
C SER A 780 28.10 -25.47 -40.33
N PHE A 781 26.98 -25.79 -40.98
CA PHE A 781 25.66 -25.87 -40.34
C PHE A 781 24.90 -27.14 -40.68
N ARG A 782 23.96 -27.47 -39.80
CA ARG A 782 22.85 -28.37 -40.06
C ARG A 782 21.52 -27.65 -39.80
N PHE A 783 20.57 -27.71 -40.72
CA PHE A 783 19.26 -27.07 -40.62
C PHE A 783 18.15 -27.91 -41.31
N ASP A 784 16.92 -27.86 -40.78
CA ASP A 784 15.75 -28.41 -41.45
C ASP A 784 14.95 -27.23 -42.04
N PRO A 785 14.52 -27.29 -43.31
CA PRO A 785 13.62 -26.30 -43.88
C PRO A 785 12.24 -26.22 -43.20
N TRP A 786 11.89 -27.11 -42.26
CA TRP A 786 10.53 -27.16 -41.71
C TRP A 786 10.50 -27.34 -40.19
N SER A 787 10.06 -26.30 -39.49
CA SER A 787 9.38 -26.43 -38.20
C SER A 787 8.11 -25.57 -38.24
N SER A 788 7.02 -26.02 -37.61
CA SER A 788 5.75 -25.30 -37.61
C SER A 788 5.72 -24.22 -36.53
N SER A 789 5.15 -23.05 -36.83
CA SER A 789 5.02 -21.87 -35.95
C SER A 789 4.15 -22.07 -34.69
N SER A 790 3.82 -23.31 -34.32
CA SER A 790 2.85 -23.63 -33.27
C SER A 790 3.49 -23.87 -31.90
N ILE A 791 4.63 -23.25 -31.63
CA ILE A 791 5.32 -23.31 -30.33
C ILE A 791 5.08 -22.00 -29.61
#